data_AF-A0A9W9FHJ7-F1
#
_entry.id   AF-A0A9W9FHJ7-F1
#
_cell.length_a   1.000
_cell.length_b   1.000
_cell.length_c   1.000
_cell.angle_alpha   90.00
_cell.angle_beta   90.00
_cell.angle_gamma   90.00
#
_symmetry.space_group_name_H-M   'P 1'
#
loop_
_entity.id
_entity.type
_entity.pdbx_description
1 polymer ?
#
loop_
_entity_poly.entity_id
_entity_poly.type
_entity_poly.pdbx_seq_one_letter_code
_entity_poly.pdbx_strand_id
1 'polypeptide(L)'
;MAKAKDVDIKANDVQEGRDTDATETASQSDASILQAAGIGIAENDPTEPTLTLRMWVIAIVFCIIVSGLNTLYTLRKPSLTITAPVVLLLAYPLGKLWEKIVPSWNIPLRCWSFNLNPGPFNTKEHTLIYIMSNLSVYVRLGADVLTEQQMFYGFKAGWGFQVLITLATFLIGFCLAGMFRSIVVVPKELIWPGVLGVTALTTTLHNVGQGNVQASYDTWKISRYAFFTIVCVISFCWYWFPDFIFPALSYFSFPCWINPTSPVVNQIFGMSSGMGLIPITFDWSQISYVGSPLLTPSWAIVNVFASLVFWIWIVAVGCYYTNVWKTGYLPFQSSSVFDNTGSTYKVSKVVSAATNYRLDLKRYLAYSPVYMPITYALNMFGLSFATLSALIVWVTLEHRHVMTNAARRVPTLLMQSLLDAATNPIRKMRLELPMFLCGACAIALVFYPPLALVFATSNLKINIDVFCRIVAGFVFEGNVLANIWFFDIGYITTIKGLWFAQDMKLAYYANIPQRELFLVQVVGMVIGTLSSLGVLNWALNHISGVCTKNAVNGFSCPFSSTHFNTSLIWGAIGPRRYLRNEIGYSALLYFFLIGAILPIPVYYLSRRYPNSLWKRVHVPLFLGGLNFLPPATGMNYASWAIVGLTFGLVIRKRLHAWWSKYNFVLSSALDSSVGIAGVLIFLTVFFTGASKHFNWWGTEVYKVRSSPSSRHHNMFICEFRGGPSAVCGHIDAFPSPARRSALGPDSSTDLSVATRWISPGRECVIVLRLFSSSPPRTETPRTGFMRLLGWLAITLVTQHAWGSDLPQEERCVTAVYSTFNYISFAGSPAKGMWDTRCHNPLEVASIYAASDIYCRDSERAAGFVQLAALCEEFGNRELLPREAVAENLTEDAVRNMRTVDYLELSRAEPVDAPVLISASYFNLMFNTIDSWQYETWSHHAFGYAGYAYWCGILLFGIASRLSSLALSSRKFRAERELESNAYAYPPTETAYHNSLWTGKLIHWAQTHLIVPAPLPMQGRNFVGCTYSTRVEALVVVGFWLLSIILSVVGYRTFAGNIYWPNTTDQILRYSADRTGIMSFANFPLLWLFGGRNNILIWATGWSFATFNIYHRHVARIATLQGIAHTILYIVIWIRGKKGTVLTAELLC
;
A
#
# COMPACT_ATOMS: atom_id res chain seq x y z
N MET A 1 -0.40 -44.78 8.92
CA MET A 1 -0.13 -45.77 7.86
C MET A 1 -0.95 -45.43 6.63
N ALA A 2 -0.32 -45.15 5.49
CA ALA A 2 -0.87 -45.27 4.13
C ALA A 2 0.31 -45.11 3.15
N LYS A 3 0.46 -46.01 2.16
CA LYS A 3 1.62 -46.04 1.26
C LYS A 3 1.58 -44.91 0.23
N ALA A 4 2.70 -44.22 0.04
CA ALA A 4 3.01 -43.52 -1.21
C ALA A 4 3.90 -44.44 -2.07
N LYS A 5 3.69 -44.44 -3.40
CA LYS A 5 4.45 -45.28 -4.33
C LYS A 5 5.81 -44.66 -4.65
N ASP A 6 6.82 -45.50 -4.73
CA ASP A 6 8.13 -45.18 -5.28
C ASP A 6 8.05 -44.83 -6.78
N VAL A 7 8.93 -43.94 -7.21
CA VAL A 7 9.29 -43.72 -8.61
C VAL A 7 10.80 -43.82 -8.68
N ASP A 8 11.29 -44.92 -9.25
CA ASP A 8 12.72 -45.16 -9.45
C ASP A 8 13.36 -44.05 -10.30
N ILE A 9 14.47 -43.50 -9.81
CA ILE A 9 15.48 -42.83 -10.63
C ILE A 9 16.81 -43.49 -10.29
N LYS A 10 17.26 -44.39 -11.16
CA LYS A 10 18.59 -45.02 -11.07
C LYS A 10 19.59 -44.35 -12.02
N ALA A 11 20.86 -44.48 -11.63
CA ALA A 11 22.07 -44.21 -12.40
C ALA A 11 22.43 -42.73 -12.64
N ASN A 12 23.28 -42.21 -11.74
CA ASN A 12 24.49 -41.47 -12.10
C ASN A 12 25.50 -41.56 -10.95
N ASP A 13 25.88 -42.78 -10.60
CA ASP A 13 26.99 -43.04 -9.67
C ASP A 13 28.32 -42.67 -10.34
N VAL A 14 29.13 -41.84 -9.65
CA VAL A 14 30.60 -41.64 -9.78
C VAL A 14 31.04 -40.40 -8.98
N GLN A 15 30.12 -39.51 -8.58
CA GLN A 15 30.46 -38.23 -7.93
C GLN A 15 30.15 -38.15 -6.40
N GLU A 16 29.75 -39.24 -5.76
CA GLU A 16 29.28 -39.20 -4.34
C GLU A 16 30.38 -39.19 -3.28
N GLY A 17 31.59 -39.70 -3.57
CA GLY A 17 32.64 -39.92 -2.57
C GLY A 17 33.41 -38.68 -2.07
N ARG A 18 33.02 -37.46 -2.45
CA ARG A 18 33.74 -36.23 -2.05
C ARG A 18 32.86 -35.11 -1.48
N ASP A 19 31.57 -35.13 -1.76
CA ASP A 19 30.62 -34.20 -1.13
C ASP A 19 30.18 -34.70 0.26
N THR A 20 30.28 -36.00 0.55
CA THR A 20 30.00 -36.61 1.87
C THR A 20 30.83 -35.97 2.98
N ASP A 21 32.16 -35.97 2.86
CA ASP A 21 33.11 -35.50 3.89
C ASP A 21 32.93 -34.00 4.24
N ALA A 22 32.63 -33.18 3.22
CA ALA A 22 32.32 -31.75 3.38
C ALA A 22 30.91 -31.49 3.94
N THR A 23 29.96 -32.40 3.70
CA THR A 23 28.58 -32.30 4.20
C THR A 23 28.48 -32.83 5.64
N GLU A 24 29.23 -33.87 6.00
CA GLU A 24 29.33 -34.38 7.36
C GLU A 24 29.94 -33.33 8.30
N THR A 25 31.10 -32.76 7.93
CA THR A 25 31.75 -31.70 8.72
C THR A 25 30.89 -30.43 8.85
N ALA A 26 30.13 -30.06 7.82
CA ALA A 26 29.14 -28.99 7.91
C ALA A 26 28.00 -29.34 8.88
N SER A 27 27.41 -30.55 8.75
CA SER A 27 26.29 -31.01 9.58
C SER A 27 26.63 -31.09 11.07
N GLN A 28 27.85 -31.53 11.42
CA GLN A 28 28.35 -31.52 12.80
C GLN A 28 28.50 -30.10 13.33
N SER A 29 28.97 -29.16 12.49
CA SER A 29 29.10 -27.75 12.87
C SER A 29 27.74 -27.09 13.13
N ASP A 30 26.73 -27.42 12.34
CA ASP A 30 25.36 -26.89 12.45
C ASP A 30 24.63 -27.46 13.68
N ALA A 31 24.77 -28.76 13.95
CA ALA A 31 24.26 -29.37 15.18
C ALA A 31 24.85 -28.72 16.44
N SER A 32 26.15 -28.39 16.44
CA SER A 32 26.80 -27.71 17.57
C SER A 32 26.23 -26.32 17.86
N ILE A 33 25.79 -25.59 16.82
CA ILE A 33 25.18 -24.25 16.94
C ILE A 33 23.78 -24.36 17.54
N LEU A 34 22.98 -25.34 17.11
CA LEU A 34 21.64 -25.57 17.66
C LEU A 34 21.70 -26.02 19.13
N GLN A 35 22.65 -26.90 19.48
CA GLN A 35 22.89 -27.33 20.86
C GLN A 35 23.38 -26.16 21.74
N ALA A 36 24.27 -25.30 21.23
CA ALA A 36 24.67 -24.07 21.91
C ALA A 36 23.46 -23.15 22.20
N ALA A 37 22.46 -23.14 21.32
CA ALA A 37 21.21 -22.38 21.45
C ALA A 37 20.12 -23.08 22.31
N GLY A 38 20.42 -24.23 22.94
CA GLY A 38 19.48 -24.97 23.79
C GLY A 38 18.52 -25.91 23.04
N ILE A 39 18.60 -25.97 21.71
CA ILE A 39 17.66 -26.70 20.87
C ILE A 39 18.03 -28.19 20.83
N GLY A 40 17.05 -29.07 21.06
CA GLY A 40 17.22 -30.52 20.98
C GLY A 40 17.92 -31.18 22.18
N ILE A 41 18.09 -30.48 23.31
CA ILE A 41 18.70 -31.05 24.52
C ILE A 41 17.66 -31.67 25.48
N ALA A 42 16.44 -31.12 25.52
CA ALA A 42 15.32 -31.69 26.25
C ALA A 42 14.39 -32.45 25.32
N GLU A 43 13.85 -33.58 25.78
CA GLU A 43 12.85 -34.35 25.06
C GLU A 43 11.51 -33.59 25.02
N ASN A 44 10.81 -33.65 23.89
CA ASN A 44 9.59 -32.87 23.69
C ASN A 44 8.35 -33.60 24.20
N ASP A 45 7.77 -33.15 25.31
CA ASP A 45 6.47 -33.61 25.78
C ASP A 45 5.33 -32.96 24.96
N PRO A 46 4.55 -33.72 24.16
CA PRO A 46 3.45 -33.18 23.37
C PRO A 46 2.21 -32.81 24.21
N THR A 47 2.17 -33.14 25.50
CA THR A 47 1.00 -32.92 26.39
C THR A 47 1.05 -31.59 27.15
N GLU A 48 2.19 -30.88 27.14
CA GLU A 48 2.33 -29.57 27.78
C GLU A 48 1.30 -28.54 27.25
N PRO A 49 0.57 -27.83 28.14
CA PRO A 49 -0.46 -26.88 27.74
C PRO A 49 0.14 -25.60 27.13
N THR A 50 -0.40 -25.14 26.00
CA THR A 50 0.15 -24.01 25.23
C THR A 50 -0.70 -22.75 25.30
N LEU A 51 -2.00 -22.86 25.01
CA LEU A 51 -2.95 -21.74 24.90
C LEU A 51 -3.70 -21.46 26.21
N THR A 52 -2.95 -21.24 27.30
CA THR A 52 -3.53 -21.03 28.64
C THR A 52 -3.99 -19.59 28.86
N LEU A 53 -4.85 -19.38 29.86
CA LEU A 53 -5.32 -18.03 30.22
C LEU A 53 -4.16 -17.12 30.65
N ARG A 54 -3.20 -17.63 31.45
CA ARG A 54 -2.02 -16.87 31.89
C ARG A 54 -1.17 -16.42 30.70
N MET A 55 -0.99 -17.29 29.70
CA MET A 55 -0.26 -16.97 28.47
C MET A 55 -0.93 -15.79 27.77
N TRP A 56 -2.24 -15.86 27.53
CA TRP A 56 -3.01 -14.79 26.90
C TRP A 56 -2.97 -13.47 27.66
N VAL A 57 -3.23 -13.47 28.98
CA VAL A 57 -3.26 -12.24 29.79
C VAL A 57 -1.89 -11.54 29.79
N ILE A 58 -0.81 -12.30 30.04
CA ILE A 58 0.55 -11.75 30.07
C ILE A 58 0.96 -11.25 28.67
N ALA A 59 0.69 -12.03 27.62
CA ALA A 59 1.03 -11.67 26.25
C ALA A 59 0.28 -10.43 25.75
N ILE A 60 -1.02 -10.30 26.05
CA ILE A 60 -1.83 -9.13 25.67
C ILE A 60 -1.30 -7.86 26.34
N VAL A 61 -1.04 -7.90 27.66
CA VAL A 61 -0.55 -6.74 28.40
C VAL A 61 0.80 -6.26 27.85
N PHE A 62 1.77 -7.17 27.64
CA PHE A 62 3.05 -6.80 27.06
C PHE A 62 2.93 -6.34 25.60
N CYS A 63 2.07 -6.96 24.78
CA CYS A 63 1.83 -6.55 23.40
C CYS A 63 1.33 -5.10 23.33
N ILE A 64 0.38 -4.71 24.20
CA ILE A 64 -0.13 -3.33 24.28
C ILE A 64 1.00 -2.36 24.66
N ILE A 65 1.72 -2.65 25.75
CA ILE A 65 2.76 -1.77 26.30
C ILE A 65 3.92 -1.60 25.31
N VAL A 66 4.45 -2.70 24.77
CA VAL A 66 5.62 -2.69 23.86
C VAL A 66 5.25 -2.06 22.52
N SER A 67 4.06 -2.32 21.97
CA SER A 67 3.62 -1.65 20.74
C SER A 67 3.50 -0.14 20.92
N GLY A 68 2.88 0.30 22.02
CA GLY A 68 2.70 1.71 22.33
C GLY A 68 4.02 2.44 22.52
N LEU A 69 4.89 1.93 23.40
CA LEU A 69 6.19 2.53 23.68
C LEU A 69 7.11 2.55 22.44
N ASN A 70 7.18 1.46 21.66
CA ASN A 70 7.97 1.45 20.42
C ASN A 70 7.43 2.41 19.36
N THR A 71 6.11 2.64 19.32
CA THR A 71 5.51 3.65 18.43
C THR A 71 5.87 5.06 18.89
N LEU A 72 5.84 5.35 20.19
CA LEU A 72 6.27 6.65 20.73
C LEU A 72 7.77 6.89 20.50
N TYR A 73 8.61 5.87 20.68
CA TYR A 73 10.07 5.99 20.54
C TYR A 73 10.54 6.16 19.08
N THR A 74 9.77 5.72 18.07
CA THR A 74 10.10 5.97 16.64
C THR A 74 10.13 7.47 16.31
N LEU A 75 9.29 8.26 17.00
CA LEU A 75 9.16 9.69 16.80
C LEU A 75 10.33 10.47 17.44
N ARG A 76 11.14 9.84 18.31
CA ARG A 76 12.22 10.50 19.08
C ARG A 76 13.59 10.31 18.45
N LYS A 77 14.48 11.28 18.65
CA LYS A 77 15.93 11.17 18.41
C LYS A 77 16.71 11.37 19.72
N PRO A 78 17.65 10.47 20.09
CA PRO A 78 17.85 9.13 19.52
C PRO A 78 16.60 8.25 19.70
N SER A 79 16.39 7.34 18.74
CA SER A 79 15.27 6.40 18.74
C SER A 79 15.60 5.20 19.62
N LEU A 80 14.78 4.96 20.65
CA LEU A 80 14.87 3.75 21.47
C LEU A 80 14.03 2.62 20.84
N THR A 81 14.36 1.36 21.11
CA THR A 81 13.52 0.21 20.73
C THR A 81 13.55 -0.80 21.86
N ILE A 82 12.38 -1.09 22.44
CA ILE A 82 12.19 -2.21 23.36
C ILE A 82 12.20 -3.48 22.52
N THR A 83 13.24 -4.28 22.71
CA THR A 83 13.42 -5.56 22.03
C THR A 83 12.61 -6.66 22.73
N ALA A 84 12.14 -7.65 21.96
CA ALA A 84 11.30 -8.72 22.50
C ALA A 84 11.94 -9.58 23.63
N PRO A 85 13.28 -9.77 23.73
CA PRO A 85 13.92 -10.44 24.88
C PRO A 85 13.60 -9.82 26.25
N VAL A 86 13.37 -8.49 26.31
CA VAL A 86 12.93 -7.82 27.55
C VAL A 86 11.63 -8.41 28.08
N VAL A 87 10.68 -8.71 27.19
CA VAL A 87 9.40 -9.32 27.57
C VAL A 87 9.60 -10.77 27.98
N LEU A 88 10.51 -11.52 27.35
CA LEU A 88 10.85 -12.87 27.80
C LEU A 88 11.39 -12.84 29.25
N LEU A 89 12.28 -11.91 29.58
CA LEU A 89 12.81 -11.76 30.93
C LEU A 89 11.74 -11.36 31.95
N LEU A 90 10.86 -10.41 31.62
CA LEU A 90 9.81 -9.93 32.54
C LEU A 90 8.61 -10.88 32.66
N ALA A 91 8.30 -11.66 31.61
CA ALA A 91 7.21 -12.62 31.63
C ALA A 91 7.51 -13.86 32.48
N TYR A 92 8.79 -14.24 32.63
CA TYR A 92 9.18 -15.40 33.44
C TYR A 92 8.77 -15.31 34.93
N PRO A 93 9.14 -14.25 35.69
CA PRO A 93 8.70 -14.12 37.08
C PRO A 93 7.18 -13.93 37.19
N LEU A 94 6.53 -13.25 36.24
CA LEU A 94 5.07 -13.09 36.23
C LEU A 94 4.34 -14.43 35.99
N GLY A 95 4.84 -15.28 35.10
CA GLY A 95 4.32 -16.62 34.86
C GLY A 95 4.49 -17.54 36.07
N LYS A 96 5.67 -17.52 36.70
CA LYS A 96 5.95 -18.26 37.95
C LYS A 96 5.19 -17.72 39.16
N LEU A 97 4.84 -16.43 39.18
CA LEU A 97 3.99 -15.82 40.20
C LEU A 97 2.52 -16.25 40.01
N TRP A 98 2.02 -16.25 38.76
CA TRP A 98 0.68 -16.74 38.42
C TRP A 98 0.51 -18.22 38.80
N GLU A 99 1.51 -19.05 38.48
CA GLU A 99 1.58 -20.48 38.87
C GLU A 99 1.40 -20.69 40.38
N LYS A 100 1.91 -19.78 41.23
CA LYS A 100 1.84 -19.88 42.69
C LYS A 100 0.61 -19.22 43.32
N ILE A 101 0.11 -18.13 42.75
CA ILE A 101 -0.98 -17.34 43.34
C ILE A 101 -2.36 -17.82 42.88
N VAL A 102 -2.50 -18.22 41.61
CA VAL A 102 -3.84 -18.44 41.01
C VAL A 102 -4.29 -19.89 41.23
N PRO A 103 -5.47 -20.13 41.83
CA PRO A 103 -5.97 -21.49 42.06
C PRO A 103 -6.36 -22.18 40.75
N SER A 104 -6.23 -23.52 40.70
CA SER A 104 -6.50 -24.37 39.54
C SER A 104 -8.00 -24.62 39.28
N TRP A 105 -8.85 -23.59 39.47
CA TRP A 105 -10.28 -23.69 39.25
C TRP A 105 -10.62 -23.85 37.76
N ASN A 106 -11.53 -24.78 37.46
CA ASN A 106 -12.19 -24.90 36.16
C ASN A 106 -13.43 -24.01 36.17
N ILE A 107 -13.46 -22.97 35.34
CA ILE A 107 -14.65 -22.13 35.17
C ILE A 107 -15.47 -22.66 33.99
N PRO A 108 -16.71 -23.17 34.20
CA PRO A 108 -17.59 -23.56 33.12
C PRO A 108 -18.29 -22.32 32.54
N LEU A 109 -17.86 -21.85 31.36
CA LEU A 109 -18.76 -21.10 30.48
C LEU A 109 -19.65 -22.09 29.74
N ARG A 110 -20.87 -21.66 29.41
CA ARG A 110 -21.98 -22.48 28.86
C ARG A 110 -21.61 -23.53 27.80
N CYS A 111 -20.59 -23.28 26.96
CA CYS A 111 -20.09 -24.24 25.97
C CYS A 111 -18.56 -24.47 26.03
N TRP A 112 -17.86 -23.89 27.00
CA TRP A 112 -16.39 -23.86 27.09
C TRP A 112 -15.94 -23.89 28.56
N SER A 113 -15.26 -24.94 29.00
CA SER A 113 -14.58 -24.95 30.30
C SER A 113 -13.10 -24.59 30.13
N PHE A 114 -12.60 -23.61 30.89
CA PHE A 114 -11.16 -23.32 30.95
C PHE A 114 -10.64 -23.38 32.38
N ASN A 115 -9.41 -23.86 32.55
CA ASN A 115 -8.72 -23.88 33.83
C ASN A 115 -7.89 -22.59 34.01
N LEU A 116 -7.96 -21.97 35.19
CA LEU A 116 -7.20 -20.76 35.53
C LEU A 116 -5.68 -21.01 35.69
N ASN A 117 -5.27 -22.21 36.10
CA ASN A 117 -3.89 -22.62 36.33
C ASN A 117 -3.72 -24.13 36.02
N PRO A 118 -3.55 -24.51 34.74
CA PRO A 118 -3.58 -25.90 34.29
C PRO A 118 -2.32 -26.73 34.60
N GLY A 119 -1.27 -26.14 35.16
CA GLY A 119 0.01 -26.82 35.43
C GLY A 119 1.17 -25.85 35.66
N PRO A 120 2.42 -26.31 35.81
CA PRO A 120 3.59 -25.44 35.94
C PRO A 120 3.78 -24.57 34.69
N PHE A 121 4.33 -23.36 34.84
CA PHE A 121 4.67 -22.47 33.74
C PHE A 121 5.80 -23.07 32.90
N ASN A 122 5.54 -23.29 31.61
CA ASN A 122 6.40 -24.07 30.71
C ASN A 122 7.07 -23.22 29.62
N THR A 123 7.94 -23.87 28.83
CA THR A 123 8.71 -23.21 27.76
C THR A 123 7.84 -22.77 26.57
N LYS A 124 6.76 -23.49 26.27
CA LYS A 124 5.87 -23.23 25.11
C LYS A 124 5.01 -22.00 25.31
N GLU A 125 4.34 -21.88 26.46
CA GLU A 125 3.61 -20.67 26.87
C GLU A 125 4.52 -19.44 26.85
N HIS A 126 5.73 -19.58 27.39
CA HIS A 126 6.70 -18.50 27.47
C HIS A 126 7.19 -18.04 26.08
N THR A 127 7.37 -18.99 25.16
CA THR A 127 7.70 -18.72 23.76
C THR A 127 6.52 -18.05 23.01
N LEU A 128 5.27 -18.42 23.29
CA LEU A 128 4.10 -17.76 22.72
C LEU A 128 3.94 -16.31 23.19
N ILE A 129 4.20 -16.04 24.49
CA ILE A 129 4.27 -14.66 25.02
C ILE A 129 5.33 -13.83 24.27
N TYR A 130 6.52 -14.40 24.05
CA TYR A 130 7.57 -13.75 23.26
C TYR A 130 7.10 -13.45 21.84
N ILE A 131 6.52 -14.43 21.12
CA ILE A 131 6.10 -14.25 19.72
C ILE A 131 5.04 -13.14 19.59
N MET A 132 4.04 -13.14 20.46
CA MET A 132 2.99 -12.11 20.46
C MET A 132 3.54 -10.70 20.74
N SER A 133 4.56 -10.60 21.60
CA SER A 133 5.28 -9.36 21.86
C SER A 133 6.20 -8.95 20.69
N ASN A 134 6.87 -9.90 20.05
CA ASN A 134 7.78 -9.67 18.93
C ASN A 134 7.05 -8.98 17.76
N LEU A 135 5.86 -9.48 17.41
CA LEU A 135 4.99 -8.84 16.42
C LEU A 135 4.67 -7.38 16.74
N SER A 136 4.51 -7.05 18.01
CA SER A 136 4.16 -5.71 18.50
C SER A 136 5.24 -4.66 18.18
N VAL A 137 6.51 -5.08 18.13
CA VAL A 137 7.68 -4.25 17.79
C VAL A 137 7.61 -3.77 16.33
N TYR A 138 7.05 -4.59 15.43
CA TYR A 138 7.02 -4.31 13.99
C TYR A 138 5.78 -3.56 13.50
N VAL A 139 4.79 -3.33 14.36
CA VAL A 139 3.64 -2.46 14.06
C VAL A 139 4.10 -1.04 13.75
N ARG A 140 5.16 -0.59 14.43
CA ARG A 140 5.86 0.68 14.24
C ARG A 140 6.16 1.03 12.78
N LEU A 141 6.48 0.04 11.94
CA LEU A 141 6.79 0.27 10.52
C LEU A 141 5.62 0.90 9.75
N GLY A 142 4.38 0.60 10.12
CA GLY A 142 3.20 1.27 9.55
C GLY A 142 2.99 2.68 10.14
N ALA A 143 3.35 2.89 11.40
CA ALA A 143 3.30 4.20 12.04
C ALA A 143 4.26 5.21 11.40
N ASP A 144 5.45 4.76 10.96
CA ASP A 144 6.41 5.62 10.26
C ASP A 144 5.84 6.16 8.93
N VAL A 145 5.11 5.33 8.17
CA VAL A 145 4.40 5.67 6.91
C VAL A 145 3.23 6.63 7.15
N LEU A 146 2.43 6.37 8.18
CA LEU A 146 1.34 7.26 8.56
C LEU A 146 1.84 8.62 9.04
N THR A 147 2.98 8.66 9.73
CA THR A 147 3.66 9.90 10.14
C THR A 147 4.21 10.66 8.92
N GLU A 148 4.84 9.98 7.96
CA GLU A 148 5.28 10.55 6.66
C GLU A 148 4.11 11.28 5.99
N GLN A 149 2.97 10.59 5.86
CA GLN A 149 1.76 11.15 5.22
C GLN A 149 1.15 12.32 6.00
N GLN A 150 0.96 12.18 7.32
CA GLN A 150 0.21 13.16 8.12
C GLN A 150 1.03 14.41 8.45
N MET A 151 2.30 14.25 8.83
CA MET A 151 3.11 15.37 9.33
C MET A 151 3.85 16.12 8.23
N PHE A 152 4.32 15.42 7.19
CA PHE A 152 5.16 16.04 6.16
C PHE A 152 4.36 16.42 4.90
N TYR A 153 3.34 15.64 4.54
CA TYR A 153 2.41 15.98 3.44
C TYR A 153 1.10 16.60 3.91
N GLY A 154 0.68 16.42 5.18
CA GLY A 154 -0.54 17.02 5.71
C GLY A 154 -1.83 16.26 5.38
N PHE A 155 -1.76 15.02 4.88
CA PHE A 155 -2.95 14.25 4.48
C PHE A 155 -3.47 13.33 5.61
N LYS A 156 -4.67 13.64 6.13
CA LYS A 156 -5.31 12.91 7.23
C LYS A 156 -6.37 11.93 6.72
N ALA A 157 -5.99 10.66 6.52
CA ALA A 157 -6.87 9.63 5.93
C ALA A 157 -7.98 9.06 6.84
N GLY A 158 -8.14 9.57 8.08
CA GLY A 158 -9.13 9.06 9.04
C GLY A 158 -8.75 7.75 9.74
N TRP A 159 -9.31 7.51 10.93
CA TRP A 159 -8.86 6.44 11.83
C TRP A 159 -9.18 5.03 11.30
N GLY A 160 -10.37 4.83 10.73
CA GLY A 160 -10.78 3.53 10.17
C GLY A 160 -9.89 3.06 9.02
N PHE A 161 -9.46 3.99 8.15
CA PHE A 161 -8.50 3.68 7.09
C PHE A 161 -7.13 3.28 7.66
N GLN A 162 -6.60 4.01 8.64
CA GLN A 162 -5.32 3.69 9.29
C GLN A 162 -5.30 2.26 9.87
N VAL A 163 -6.38 1.87 10.54
CA VAL A 163 -6.54 0.51 11.11
C VAL A 163 -6.57 -0.53 9.98
N LEU A 164 -7.43 -0.32 8.98
CA LEU A 164 -7.59 -1.27 7.87
C LEU A 164 -6.32 -1.46 7.05
N ILE A 165 -5.58 -0.38 6.72
CA ILE A 165 -4.35 -0.49 5.92
C ILE A 165 -3.19 -1.11 6.71
N THR A 166 -3.08 -0.80 8.01
CA THR A 166 -2.06 -1.41 8.89
C THR A 166 -2.32 -2.91 9.08
N LEU A 167 -3.58 -3.32 9.24
CA LEU A 167 -3.97 -4.74 9.26
C LEU A 167 -3.75 -5.40 7.90
N ALA A 168 -4.11 -4.75 6.79
CA ALA A 168 -3.90 -5.30 5.45
C ALA A 168 -2.43 -5.60 5.17
N THR A 169 -1.50 -4.71 5.56
CA THR A 169 -0.07 -4.97 5.35
C THR A 169 0.47 -6.12 6.19
N PHE A 170 -0.05 -6.34 7.40
CA PHE A 170 0.26 -7.56 8.16
C PHE A 170 -0.35 -8.82 7.52
N LEU A 171 -1.61 -8.79 7.09
CA LEU A 171 -2.27 -9.94 6.45
C LEU A 171 -1.53 -10.37 5.18
N ILE A 172 -1.09 -9.42 4.34
CA ILE A 172 -0.27 -9.72 3.15
C ILE A 172 1.08 -10.34 3.55
N GLY A 173 1.78 -9.77 4.53
CA GLY A 173 3.03 -10.34 5.05
C GLY A 173 2.86 -11.75 5.63
N PHE A 174 1.74 -12.00 6.30
CA PHE A 174 1.37 -13.31 6.83
C PHE A 174 1.14 -14.33 5.70
N CYS A 175 0.44 -13.94 4.64
CA CYS A 175 0.24 -14.78 3.46
C CYS A 175 1.58 -15.13 2.78
N LEU A 176 2.49 -14.17 2.63
CA LEU A 176 3.84 -14.42 2.07
C LEU A 176 4.61 -15.46 2.91
N ALA A 177 4.66 -15.28 4.24
CA ALA A 177 5.30 -16.22 5.15
C ALA A 177 4.68 -17.63 5.06
N GLY A 178 3.34 -17.72 5.02
CA GLY A 178 2.62 -18.98 4.86
C GLY A 178 2.92 -19.70 3.54
N MET A 179 2.92 -18.98 2.42
CA MET A 179 3.20 -19.52 1.08
C MET A 179 4.62 -20.10 0.96
N PHE A 180 5.61 -19.44 1.54
CA PHE A 180 7.01 -19.84 1.45
C PHE A 180 7.52 -20.62 2.68
N ARG A 181 6.66 -20.93 3.66
CA ARG A 181 6.98 -21.72 4.87
C ARG A 181 7.75 -23.01 4.54
N SER A 182 7.32 -23.74 3.51
CA SER A 182 7.94 -25.00 3.07
C SER A 182 9.36 -24.86 2.52
N ILE A 183 9.79 -23.64 2.20
CA ILE A 183 11.10 -23.30 1.61
C ILE A 183 12.03 -22.67 2.66
N VAL A 184 11.52 -21.79 3.53
CA VAL A 184 12.37 -21.01 4.45
C VAL A 184 12.33 -21.51 5.90
N VAL A 185 11.21 -22.12 6.32
CA VAL A 185 11.00 -22.54 7.72
C VAL A 185 11.23 -24.04 7.92
N VAL A 186 10.63 -24.88 7.07
CA VAL A 186 10.63 -26.34 7.24
C VAL A 186 12.02 -27.00 7.06
N PRO A 187 12.89 -26.60 6.10
CA PRO A 187 14.18 -27.27 5.91
C PRO A 187 15.06 -27.24 7.16
N LYS A 188 15.75 -28.35 7.44
CA LYS A 188 16.62 -28.47 8.63
C LYS A 188 17.95 -27.75 8.41
N GLU A 189 18.46 -27.73 7.17
CA GLU A 189 19.69 -27.01 6.80
C GLU A 189 19.61 -25.49 7.05
N LEU A 190 18.42 -24.89 6.97
CA LEU A 190 18.22 -23.46 7.21
C LEU A 190 18.10 -23.16 8.71
N ILE A 191 19.25 -23.00 9.37
CA ILE A 191 19.34 -22.38 10.71
C ILE A 191 19.01 -20.90 10.60
N TRP A 192 18.16 -20.38 11.50
CA TRP A 192 17.86 -18.96 11.62
C TRP A 192 18.61 -18.36 12.84
N PRO A 193 19.70 -17.58 12.65
CA PRO A 193 20.51 -17.12 13.78
C PRO A 193 19.78 -16.16 14.72
N GLY A 194 18.85 -15.36 14.19
CA GLY A 194 18.12 -14.34 14.95
C GLY A 194 17.25 -14.86 16.10
N VAL A 195 16.88 -16.15 16.10
CA VAL A 195 16.07 -16.75 17.18
C VAL A 195 16.90 -17.52 18.20
N LEU A 196 18.20 -17.77 17.94
CA LEU A 196 19.06 -18.60 18.79
C LEU A 196 19.30 -17.98 20.17
N GLY A 197 19.33 -16.64 20.28
CA GLY A 197 19.37 -15.95 21.57
C GLY A 197 18.12 -16.20 22.42
N VAL A 198 16.95 -16.22 21.77
CA VAL A 198 15.64 -16.42 22.42
C VAL A 198 15.52 -17.85 22.92
N THR A 199 15.82 -18.85 22.08
CA THR A 199 15.80 -20.26 22.51
C THR A 199 16.81 -20.52 23.63
N ALA A 200 18.01 -19.93 23.56
CA ALA A 200 19.02 -20.06 24.60
C ALA A 200 18.55 -19.46 25.93
N LEU A 201 17.89 -18.29 25.90
CA LEU A 201 17.37 -17.65 27.11
C LEU A 201 16.17 -18.43 27.69
N THR A 202 15.20 -18.86 26.89
CA THR A 202 14.06 -19.67 27.35
C THR A 202 14.54 -20.98 28.00
N THR A 203 15.48 -21.68 27.36
CA THR A 203 16.11 -22.90 27.91
C THR A 203 16.82 -22.60 29.24
N THR A 204 17.53 -21.47 29.33
CA THR A 204 18.28 -21.06 30.52
C THR A 204 17.38 -20.70 31.70
N LEU A 205 16.19 -20.14 31.46
CA LEU A 205 15.24 -19.74 32.49
C LEU A 205 14.43 -20.91 33.05
N HIS A 206 14.05 -21.88 32.20
CA HIS A 206 13.22 -23.01 32.64
C HIS A 206 14.02 -24.21 33.19
N ASN A 207 15.23 -24.49 32.69
CA ASN A 207 16.02 -25.66 33.11
C ASN A 207 16.93 -25.38 34.33
N VAL A 208 16.47 -24.56 35.27
CA VAL A 208 17.21 -24.19 36.49
C VAL A 208 17.26 -25.40 37.45
N GLY A 209 18.32 -26.20 37.32
CA GLY A 209 18.61 -27.35 38.20
C GLY A 209 18.99 -28.64 37.47
N GLN A 210 18.77 -28.75 36.16
CA GLN A 210 19.12 -29.96 35.40
C GLN A 210 20.62 -29.99 35.06
N GLY A 211 21.43 -30.59 35.93
CA GLY A 211 22.88 -30.74 35.72
C GLY A 211 23.26 -31.45 34.40
N ASN A 212 22.44 -32.40 33.95
CA ASN A 212 22.73 -33.23 32.78
C ASN A 212 22.70 -32.44 31.45
N VAL A 213 21.84 -31.41 31.35
CA VAL A 213 21.80 -30.47 30.20
C VAL A 213 23.09 -29.63 30.12
N GLN A 214 23.78 -29.47 31.26
CA GLN A 214 25.01 -28.70 31.41
C GLN A 214 26.28 -29.53 31.16
N ALA A 215 26.18 -30.87 31.21
CA ALA A 215 27.29 -31.81 31.26
C ALA A 215 28.07 -31.97 29.92
N SER A 216 27.50 -31.60 28.78
CA SER A 216 28.23 -31.62 27.49
C SER A 216 29.40 -30.64 27.40
N TYR A 217 29.58 -29.72 28.35
CA TYR A 217 30.61 -28.67 28.31
C TYR A 217 31.25 -28.47 29.69
N ASP A 218 32.01 -29.48 30.12
CA ASP A 218 32.48 -29.69 31.50
C ASP A 218 33.64 -28.77 31.96
N THR A 219 34.13 -27.88 31.09
CA THR A 219 35.29 -27.01 31.38
C THR A 219 34.98 -25.72 32.13
N TRP A 220 33.71 -25.30 32.22
CA TRP A 220 33.32 -24.03 32.85
C TRP A 220 32.23 -24.22 33.91
N LYS A 221 32.54 -23.89 35.17
CA LYS A 221 31.69 -24.19 36.35
C LYS A 221 30.44 -23.33 36.51
N ILE A 222 30.38 -22.14 35.91
CA ILE A 222 29.24 -21.22 36.08
C ILE A 222 28.00 -21.76 35.33
N SER A 223 26.81 -21.71 35.95
CA SER A 223 25.57 -22.10 35.26
C SER A 223 25.15 -21.03 34.25
N ARG A 224 24.41 -21.41 33.19
CA ARG A 224 23.90 -20.44 32.19
C ARG A 224 23.05 -19.35 32.86
N TYR A 225 22.24 -19.73 33.87
CA TYR A 225 21.39 -18.81 34.63
C TYR A 225 22.19 -17.84 35.51
N ALA A 226 23.21 -18.32 36.22
CA ALA A 226 24.08 -17.45 37.02
C ALA A 226 24.86 -16.48 36.14
N PHE A 227 25.41 -16.96 35.02
CA PHE A 227 26.10 -16.11 34.04
C PHE A 227 25.17 -15.03 33.46
N PHE A 228 23.97 -15.40 33.01
CA PHE A 228 22.95 -14.47 32.54
C PHE A 228 22.66 -13.37 33.57
N THR A 229 22.41 -13.75 34.82
CA THR A 229 22.03 -12.82 35.89
C THR A 229 23.16 -11.83 36.21
N ILE A 230 24.40 -12.32 36.36
CA ILE A 230 25.58 -11.48 36.63
C ILE A 230 25.80 -10.47 35.49
N VAL A 231 25.79 -10.94 34.23
CA VAL A 231 25.99 -10.07 33.07
C VAL A 231 24.86 -9.06 32.91
N CYS A 232 23.59 -9.47 33.12
CA CYS A 232 22.44 -8.59 33.02
C CYS A 232 22.51 -7.45 34.05
N VAL A 233 22.91 -7.74 35.31
CA VAL A 233 23.07 -6.72 36.36
C VAL A 233 24.25 -5.80 36.08
N ILE A 234 25.42 -6.33 35.71
CA ILE A 234 26.60 -5.52 35.37
C ILE A 234 26.29 -4.60 34.18
N SER A 235 25.66 -5.13 33.14
CA SER A 235 25.29 -4.38 31.94
C SER A 235 24.20 -3.34 32.21
N PHE A 236 23.22 -3.66 33.07
CA PHE A 236 22.19 -2.72 33.50
C PHE A 236 22.82 -1.52 34.22
N CYS A 237 23.70 -1.76 35.20
CA CYS A 237 24.41 -0.70 35.92
C CYS A 237 25.35 0.08 35.00
N TRP A 238 26.04 -0.59 34.07
CA TRP A 238 26.91 0.07 33.09
C TRP A 238 26.14 1.03 32.21
N TYR A 239 24.93 0.67 31.73
CA TYR A 239 24.20 1.46 30.72
C TYR A 239 23.80 2.88 31.17
N TRP A 240 23.68 3.13 32.47
CA TRP A 240 23.50 4.48 33.01
C TRP A 240 24.67 5.43 32.67
N PHE A 241 25.87 4.90 32.49
CA PHE A 241 27.05 5.68 32.09
C PHE A 241 26.96 6.20 30.65
N PRO A 242 26.90 5.36 29.59
CA PRO A 242 26.83 5.84 28.22
C PRO A 242 25.49 6.50 27.84
N ASP A 243 24.35 6.19 28.47
CA ASP A 243 23.07 6.80 28.05
C ASP A 243 22.75 8.12 28.78
N PHE A 244 23.16 8.27 30.05
CA PHE A 244 22.84 9.45 30.86
C PHE A 244 24.05 10.18 31.45
N ILE A 245 24.92 9.51 32.21
CA ILE A 245 25.96 10.19 33.00
C ILE A 245 27.06 10.77 32.10
N PHE A 246 27.51 10.02 31.09
CA PHE A 246 28.59 10.39 30.16
C PHE A 246 28.25 9.93 28.72
N PRO A 247 27.33 10.62 28.02
CA PRO A 247 26.92 10.24 26.66
C PRO A 247 28.00 10.31 25.58
N ALA A 248 29.10 11.03 25.84
CA ALA A 248 30.28 10.98 25.00
C ALA A 248 31.03 9.62 25.01
N LEU A 249 30.65 8.65 25.86
CA LEU A 249 31.09 7.24 25.75
C LEU A 249 30.36 6.46 24.63
N SER A 250 29.09 6.78 24.36
CA SER A 250 28.38 6.31 23.17
C SER A 250 28.95 6.94 21.91
N TYR A 251 29.18 8.25 21.97
CA TYR A 251 29.70 9.07 20.88
C TYR A 251 31.22 9.32 20.99
N PHE A 252 32.02 8.25 21.15
CA PHE A 252 33.45 8.34 21.43
C PHE A 252 34.29 8.76 20.20
N SER A 253 34.45 10.08 20.00
CA SER A 253 35.19 10.67 18.86
C SER A 253 36.32 11.60 19.33
N PHE A 254 37.28 11.07 20.10
CA PHE A 254 38.32 11.89 20.75
C PHE A 254 39.12 12.83 19.82
N PRO A 255 39.43 12.54 18.54
CA PRO A 255 40.14 13.49 17.68
C PRO A 255 39.31 14.75 17.38
N CYS A 256 37.99 14.62 17.34
CA CYS A 256 37.07 15.75 17.19
C CYS A 256 36.97 16.59 18.47
N TRP A 257 37.35 16.04 19.63
CA TRP A 257 37.45 16.78 20.90
C TRP A 257 38.79 17.54 21.00
N ILE A 258 39.87 16.99 20.45
CA ILE A 258 41.18 17.65 20.36
C ILE A 258 41.13 18.81 19.36
N ASN A 259 40.56 18.61 18.17
CA ASN A 259 40.39 19.67 17.17
C ASN A 259 38.90 19.85 16.77
N PRO A 260 38.13 20.59 17.60
CA PRO A 260 36.73 20.91 17.35
C PRO A 260 36.54 22.11 16.42
N THR A 261 37.55 22.53 15.65
CA THR A 261 37.44 23.58 14.60
C THR A 261 37.67 23.04 13.18
N SER A 262 38.57 22.07 12.96
CA SER A 262 38.89 21.53 11.63
C SER A 262 37.73 20.75 10.97
N PRO A 263 37.23 21.14 9.78
CA PRO A 263 36.14 20.41 9.11
C PRO A 263 36.58 19.01 8.64
N VAL A 264 37.85 18.84 8.23
CA VAL A 264 38.40 17.56 7.76
C VAL A 264 38.44 16.53 8.89
N VAL A 265 38.85 16.92 10.09
CA VAL A 265 38.83 16.03 11.28
C VAL A 265 37.40 15.54 11.57
N ASN A 266 36.39 16.40 11.40
CA ASN A 266 34.99 16.01 11.57
C ASN A 266 34.44 15.17 10.42
N GLN A 267 34.89 15.36 9.18
CA GLN A 267 34.52 14.49 8.05
C GLN A 267 35.07 13.06 8.23
N ILE A 268 36.30 12.93 8.75
CA ILE A 268 37.01 11.66 8.92
C ILE A 268 36.58 10.93 10.20
N PHE A 269 36.69 11.60 11.35
CA PHE A 269 36.46 10.99 12.67
C PHE A 269 35.13 11.38 13.34
N GLY A 270 34.43 12.37 12.79
CA GLY A 270 33.15 12.83 13.34
C GLY A 270 32.05 11.81 13.10
N MET A 271 31.17 11.67 14.09
CA MET A 271 30.18 10.60 14.11
C MET A 271 28.85 11.01 13.47
N SER A 272 28.30 12.17 13.83
CA SER A 272 26.97 12.58 13.36
C SER A 272 26.94 13.10 11.91
N SER A 273 28.10 13.45 11.34
CA SER A 273 28.20 14.10 10.01
C SER A 273 29.39 13.65 9.16
N GLY A 274 30.22 12.73 9.69
CA GLY A 274 31.41 12.17 9.05
C GLY A 274 31.38 10.64 8.97
N MET A 275 32.52 10.05 8.65
CA MET A 275 32.68 8.61 8.43
C MET A 275 32.71 7.76 9.70
N GLY A 276 33.05 8.33 10.86
CA GLY A 276 33.26 7.56 12.08
C GLY A 276 34.37 6.51 11.98
N LEU A 277 35.54 6.88 11.44
CA LEU A 277 36.67 5.96 11.21
C LEU A 277 37.29 5.34 12.48
N ILE A 278 37.02 5.90 13.67
CA ILE A 278 37.32 5.22 14.94
C ILE A 278 36.16 4.27 15.25
N PRO A 279 36.40 2.94 15.30
CA PRO A 279 35.33 1.95 15.37
C PRO A 279 35.00 1.56 16.82
N ILE A 280 35.12 2.50 17.76
CA ILE A 280 35.06 2.24 19.21
C ILE A 280 33.91 3.03 19.83
N THR A 281 33.01 2.33 20.50
CA THR A 281 31.95 2.89 21.36
C THR A 281 31.77 1.95 22.55
N PHE A 282 31.42 2.50 23.71
CA PHE A 282 31.23 1.74 24.95
C PHE A 282 29.75 1.48 25.27
N ASP A 283 28.89 1.70 24.27
CA ASP A 283 27.44 1.59 24.35
C ASP A 283 26.94 0.40 23.52
N TRP A 284 26.30 -0.57 24.18
CA TRP A 284 25.72 -1.73 23.50
C TRP A 284 24.58 -1.34 22.56
N SER A 285 23.86 -0.24 22.78
CA SER A 285 22.81 0.24 21.86
C SER A 285 23.39 0.75 20.53
N GLN A 286 24.61 1.30 20.54
CA GLN A 286 25.32 1.69 19.31
C GLN A 286 25.94 0.48 18.59
N ILE A 287 26.40 -0.53 19.33
CA ILE A 287 26.96 -1.79 18.81
C ILE A 287 25.86 -2.67 18.20
N SER A 288 24.70 -2.76 18.86
CA SER A 288 23.55 -3.57 18.42
C SER A 288 22.58 -2.81 17.50
N TYR A 289 22.95 -1.61 17.04
CA TYR A 289 22.09 -0.74 16.21
C TYR A 289 21.58 -1.41 14.92
N VAL A 290 22.41 -2.27 14.31
CA VAL A 290 22.10 -3.06 13.10
C VAL A 290 21.53 -4.45 13.44
N GLY A 291 21.30 -4.73 14.73
CA GLY A 291 21.01 -6.04 15.31
C GLY A 291 22.23 -6.61 16.06
N SER A 292 22.01 -7.60 16.94
CA SER A 292 23.10 -8.15 17.76
C SER A 292 24.21 -8.79 16.90
N PRO A 293 25.48 -8.38 17.06
CA PRO A 293 26.61 -8.98 16.36
C PRO A 293 26.92 -10.40 16.83
N LEU A 294 26.45 -10.80 18.02
CA LEU A 294 26.69 -12.14 18.60
C LEU A 294 25.79 -13.22 18.00
N LEU A 295 24.67 -12.81 17.38
CA LEU A 295 23.77 -13.70 16.64
C LEU A 295 24.17 -13.81 15.16
N THR A 296 24.82 -12.80 14.60
CA THR A 296 25.14 -12.75 13.17
C THR A 296 26.34 -13.66 12.84
N PRO A 297 26.27 -14.54 11.81
CA PRO A 297 27.40 -15.37 11.41
C PRO A 297 28.62 -14.56 10.98
N SER A 298 29.82 -15.00 11.36
CA SER A 298 31.07 -14.28 11.07
C SER A 298 31.33 -14.03 9.59
N TRP A 299 30.90 -14.94 8.71
CA TRP A 299 31.04 -14.75 7.26
C TRP A 299 30.19 -13.57 6.77
N ALA A 300 28.98 -13.39 7.28
CA ALA A 300 28.11 -12.28 6.93
C ALA A 300 28.70 -10.96 7.43
N ILE A 301 29.21 -10.94 8.67
CA ILE A 301 29.90 -9.77 9.25
C ILE A 301 31.11 -9.35 8.40
N VAL A 302 31.94 -10.29 7.94
CA VAL A 302 33.08 -9.96 7.05
C VAL A 302 32.61 -9.30 5.75
N ASN A 303 31.53 -9.77 5.13
CA ASN A 303 31.01 -9.18 3.89
C ASN A 303 30.49 -7.74 4.10
N VAL A 304 29.77 -7.48 5.19
CA VAL A 304 29.30 -6.12 5.53
C VAL A 304 30.45 -5.19 5.92
N PHE A 305 31.43 -5.68 6.67
CA PHE A 305 32.61 -4.88 7.03
C PHE A 305 33.47 -4.55 5.79
N ALA A 306 33.66 -5.50 4.88
CA ALA A 306 34.30 -5.25 3.59
C ALA A 306 33.51 -4.22 2.76
N SER A 307 32.18 -4.27 2.79
CA SER A 307 31.32 -3.25 2.16
C SER A 307 31.58 -1.86 2.74
N LEU A 308 31.66 -1.71 4.06
CA LEU A 308 31.93 -0.44 4.73
C LEU A 308 33.29 0.14 4.28
N VAL A 309 34.34 -0.66 4.35
CA VAL A 309 35.70 -0.25 3.98
C VAL A 309 35.75 0.15 2.51
N PHE A 310 35.23 -0.68 1.60
CA PHE A 310 35.31 -0.42 0.17
C PHE A 310 34.42 0.75 -0.27
N TRP A 311 33.12 0.71 0.04
CA TRP A 311 32.18 1.70 -0.51
C TRP A 311 32.18 3.04 0.23
N ILE A 312 32.33 3.04 1.56
CA ILE A 312 32.26 4.27 2.35
C ILE A 312 33.65 4.88 2.57
N TRP A 313 34.64 4.09 3.02
CA TRP A 313 35.97 4.65 3.34
C TRP A 313 36.86 4.86 2.12
N ILE A 314 36.64 4.16 1.00
CA ILE A 314 37.42 4.35 -0.24
C ILE A 314 36.58 5.07 -1.31
N VAL A 315 35.48 4.47 -1.79
CA VAL A 315 34.73 5.02 -2.94
C VAL A 315 34.05 6.36 -2.61
N ALA A 316 33.30 6.46 -1.50
CA ALA A 316 32.62 7.71 -1.15
C ALA A 316 33.60 8.86 -0.85
N VAL A 317 34.77 8.56 -0.26
CA VAL A 317 35.87 9.53 -0.08
C VAL A 317 36.40 10.02 -1.42
N GLY A 318 36.71 9.11 -2.33
CA GLY A 318 37.16 9.45 -3.69
C GLY A 318 36.18 10.34 -4.42
N CYS A 319 34.89 9.99 -4.43
CA CYS A 319 33.83 10.79 -5.05
C CYS A 319 33.62 12.16 -4.38
N TYR A 320 33.75 12.24 -3.05
CA TYR A 320 33.57 13.49 -2.31
C TYR A 320 34.66 14.51 -2.64
N TYR A 321 35.94 14.11 -2.57
CA TYR A 321 37.06 15.02 -2.83
C TYR A 321 37.29 15.31 -4.32
N THR A 322 36.79 14.47 -5.23
CA THR A 322 36.68 14.80 -6.66
C THR A 322 35.41 15.61 -7.02
N ASN A 323 34.61 15.98 -6.01
CA ASN A 323 33.40 16.80 -6.12
C ASN A 323 32.33 16.26 -7.09
N VAL A 324 32.23 14.93 -7.19
CA VAL A 324 31.21 14.24 -8.00
C VAL A 324 29.82 14.70 -7.55
N TRP A 325 28.91 14.97 -8.50
CA TRP A 325 27.56 15.50 -8.26
C TRP A 325 27.50 16.77 -7.37
N LYS A 326 28.58 17.57 -7.32
CA LYS A 326 28.73 18.76 -6.47
C LYS A 326 28.63 18.46 -4.96
N THR A 327 28.94 17.24 -4.51
CA THR A 327 28.79 16.86 -3.10
C THR A 327 29.77 17.53 -2.14
N GLY A 328 30.87 18.12 -2.63
CA GLY A 328 31.87 18.78 -1.79
C GLY A 328 31.37 20.02 -1.04
N TYR A 329 30.21 20.58 -1.46
CA TYR A 329 29.51 21.67 -0.78
C TYR A 329 28.49 21.20 0.28
N LEU A 330 28.31 19.88 0.45
CA LEU A 330 27.33 19.26 1.33
C LEU A 330 28.04 18.54 2.49
N PRO A 331 27.38 18.27 3.63
CA PRO A 331 27.94 17.38 4.64
C PRO A 331 28.17 15.98 4.05
N PHE A 332 29.32 15.36 4.40
CA PHE A 332 29.70 14.03 3.92
C PHE A 332 28.61 12.98 4.23
N GLN A 333 28.05 13.03 5.45
CA GLN A 333 26.89 12.24 5.83
C GLN A 333 25.78 13.10 6.46
N SER A 334 24.55 12.91 5.98
CA SER A 334 23.31 13.49 6.52
C SER A 334 22.11 12.69 6.04
N SER A 335 21.05 12.58 6.85
CA SER A 335 19.76 12.00 6.44
C SER A 335 18.84 13.00 5.72
N SER A 336 19.23 14.29 5.67
CA SER A 336 18.49 15.35 4.99
C SER A 336 18.97 15.58 3.56
N VAL A 337 18.05 15.99 2.69
CA VAL A 337 18.35 16.45 1.32
C VAL A 337 18.33 17.98 1.25
N PHE A 338 19.03 18.54 0.26
CA PHE A 338 19.40 19.96 0.21
C PHE A 338 18.93 20.64 -1.08
N ASP A 339 18.76 21.96 -1.03
CA ASP A 339 18.59 22.84 -2.20
C ASP A 339 19.94 23.33 -2.75
N ASN A 340 19.88 24.12 -3.83
CA ASN A 340 21.05 24.72 -4.48
C ASN A 340 21.84 25.70 -3.59
N THR A 341 21.29 26.14 -2.45
CA THR A 341 21.99 27.01 -1.48
C THR A 341 22.64 26.23 -0.34
N GLY A 342 22.54 24.89 -0.35
CA GLY A 342 22.99 24.04 0.76
C GLY A 342 22.05 24.08 1.97
N SER A 343 20.84 24.64 1.83
CA SER A 343 19.80 24.64 2.86
C SER A 343 18.94 23.37 2.76
N THR A 344 18.32 22.95 3.86
CA THR A 344 17.46 21.75 3.87
C THR A 344 16.22 21.97 3.00
N TYR A 345 15.98 21.07 2.03
CA TYR A 345 14.98 21.26 0.97
C TYR A 345 13.55 21.44 1.52
N LYS A 346 12.86 22.51 1.09
CA LYS A 346 11.50 22.84 1.56
C LYS A 346 10.41 22.33 0.61
N VAL A 347 9.91 21.13 0.88
CA VAL A 347 8.90 20.43 0.04
C VAL A 347 7.57 21.18 -0.11
N SER A 348 7.12 21.91 0.92
CA SER A 348 5.88 22.71 0.86
C SER A 348 5.90 23.81 -0.21
N LYS A 349 7.06 24.14 -0.78
CA LYS A 349 7.18 25.02 -1.95
C LYS A 349 6.77 24.34 -3.26
N VAL A 350 6.88 23.01 -3.37
CA VAL A 350 6.76 22.26 -4.64
C VAL A 350 5.62 21.23 -4.67
N VAL A 351 5.11 20.82 -3.50
CA VAL A 351 3.91 19.97 -3.36
C VAL A 351 2.99 20.60 -2.31
N SER A 352 1.68 20.62 -2.57
CA SER A 352 0.68 21.19 -1.65
C SER A 352 -0.67 20.48 -1.75
N ALA A 353 -1.54 20.67 -0.75
CA ALA A 353 -2.93 20.20 -0.83
C ALA A 353 -3.68 20.85 -2.02
N ALA A 354 -3.42 22.13 -2.31
CA ALA A 354 -3.98 22.86 -3.45
C ALA A 354 -3.55 22.31 -4.82
N THR A 355 -2.55 21.44 -4.88
CA THR A 355 -2.12 20.72 -6.10
C THR A 355 -2.54 19.25 -6.08
N ASN A 356 -3.51 18.88 -5.21
CA ASN A 356 -3.93 17.49 -4.97
C ASN A 356 -2.75 16.55 -4.66
N TYR A 357 -1.77 17.05 -3.89
CA TYR A 357 -0.52 16.36 -3.56
C TYR A 357 0.30 15.94 -4.79
N ARG A 358 0.15 16.66 -5.92
CA ARG A 358 0.98 16.53 -7.11
C ARG A 358 2.10 17.57 -7.13
N LEU A 359 3.15 17.31 -7.90
CA LEU A 359 4.25 18.25 -8.12
C LEU A 359 3.81 19.47 -8.95
N ASP A 360 4.01 20.68 -8.42
CA ASP A 360 3.97 21.92 -9.20
C ASP A 360 5.31 22.10 -9.94
N LEU A 361 5.30 21.82 -11.24
CA LEU A 361 6.50 21.92 -12.08
C LEU A 361 7.03 23.35 -12.19
N LYS A 362 6.17 24.38 -12.21
CA LYS A 362 6.59 25.78 -12.31
C LYS A 362 7.33 26.21 -11.03
N ARG A 363 6.77 25.86 -9.86
CA ARG A 363 7.42 26.14 -8.56
C ARG A 363 8.68 25.33 -8.35
N TYR A 364 8.74 24.08 -8.82
CA TYR A 364 9.95 23.26 -8.76
C TYR A 364 11.11 23.89 -9.54
N LEU A 365 10.88 24.27 -10.80
CA LEU A 365 11.89 24.90 -11.65
C LEU A 365 12.33 26.27 -11.11
N ALA A 366 11.43 27.03 -10.49
CA ALA A 366 11.74 28.31 -9.86
C ALA A 366 12.43 28.21 -8.49
N TYR A 367 12.32 27.08 -7.77
CA TYR A 367 12.95 26.89 -6.46
C TYR A 367 14.37 26.31 -6.59
N SER A 368 14.48 24.99 -6.79
CA SER A 368 15.77 24.33 -7.03
C SER A 368 15.59 22.84 -7.35
N PRO A 369 16.58 22.23 -8.04
CA PRO A 369 16.80 20.79 -7.98
C PRO A 369 17.15 20.31 -6.55
N VAL A 370 16.98 19.01 -6.31
CA VAL A 370 17.36 18.34 -5.05
C VAL A 370 18.79 17.83 -5.14
N TYR A 371 19.59 18.19 -4.14
CA TYR A 371 20.98 17.77 -3.94
C TYR A 371 21.09 16.84 -2.72
N MET A 372 22.02 15.89 -2.76
CA MET A 372 22.12 14.81 -1.77
C MET A 372 23.56 14.57 -1.32
N PRO A 373 23.81 14.28 -0.02
CA PRO A 373 25.11 13.84 0.48
C PRO A 373 25.66 12.63 -0.28
N ILE A 374 26.99 12.51 -0.40
CA ILE A 374 27.62 11.42 -1.15
C ILE A 374 27.28 10.03 -0.59
N THR A 375 27.26 9.88 0.74
CA THR A 375 26.91 8.63 1.42
C THR A 375 25.45 8.24 1.20
N TYR A 376 24.54 9.22 1.24
CA TYR A 376 23.13 9.02 0.92
C TYR A 376 22.98 8.59 -0.56
N ALA A 377 23.64 9.30 -1.48
CA ALA A 377 23.56 9.03 -2.91
C ALA A 377 24.09 7.63 -3.28
N LEU A 378 25.26 7.25 -2.76
CA LEU A 378 25.86 5.94 -3.04
C LEU A 378 25.12 4.80 -2.35
N ASN A 379 24.78 4.91 -1.07
CA ASN A 379 24.24 3.77 -0.33
C ASN A 379 22.73 3.56 -0.54
N MET A 380 21.92 4.61 -0.35
CA MET A 380 20.46 4.51 -0.50
C MET A 380 20.02 4.31 -1.95
N PHE A 381 20.84 4.71 -2.94
CA PHE A 381 20.49 4.50 -4.36
C PHE A 381 21.43 3.53 -5.07
N GLY A 382 22.71 3.89 -5.27
CA GLY A 382 23.64 3.07 -6.05
C GLY A 382 23.74 1.62 -5.55
N LEU A 383 24.14 1.42 -4.30
CA LEU A 383 24.27 0.10 -3.69
C LEU A 383 22.94 -0.65 -3.59
N SER A 384 21.84 0.05 -3.35
CA SER A 384 20.51 -0.55 -3.37
C SER A 384 20.15 -1.09 -4.77
N PHE A 385 20.46 -0.37 -5.85
CA PHE A 385 20.28 -0.84 -7.24
C PHE A 385 21.15 -2.05 -7.58
N ALA A 386 22.42 -2.02 -7.16
CA ALA A 386 23.31 -3.17 -7.33
C ALA A 386 22.82 -4.38 -6.54
N THR A 387 22.30 -4.18 -5.33
CA THR A 387 21.81 -5.29 -4.49
C THR A 387 20.60 -5.98 -5.11
N LEU A 388 19.65 -5.23 -5.67
CA LEU A 388 18.43 -5.78 -6.28
C LEU A 388 18.73 -6.75 -7.44
N SER A 389 19.59 -6.31 -8.35
CA SER A 389 20.04 -7.11 -9.49
C SER A 389 20.95 -8.27 -9.05
N ALA A 390 21.87 -8.02 -8.12
CA ALA A 390 22.72 -9.05 -7.55
C ALA A 390 21.94 -10.15 -6.85
N LEU A 391 20.87 -9.81 -6.12
CA LEU A 391 20.04 -10.75 -5.38
C LEU A 391 19.31 -11.72 -6.33
N ILE A 392 18.79 -11.22 -7.45
CA ILE A 392 18.15 -12.05 -8.49
C ILE A 392 19.19 -12.97 -9.15
N VAL A 393 20.33 -12.43 -9.57
CA VAL A 393 21.37 -13.26 -10.23
C VAL A 393 21.94 -14.30 -9.25
N TRP A 394 22.26 -13.90 -8.02
CA TRP A 394 22.73 -14.81 -6.97
C TRP A 394 21.74 -15.96 -6.69
N VAL A 395 20.45 -15.67 -6.47
CA VAL A 395 19.47 -16.74 -6.17
C VAL A 395 19.23 -17.66 -7.37
N THR A 396 19.33 -17.15 -8.61
CA THR A 396 19.21 -17.99 -9.82
C THR A 396 20.44 -18.86 -10.08
N LEU A 397 21.64 -18.44 -9.69
CA LEU A 397 22.87 -19.23 -9.84
C LEU A 397 23.03 -20.29 -8.74
N GLU A 398 22.87 -19.88 -7.48
CA GLU A 398 23.11 -20.76 -6.31
C GLU A 398 21.87 -21.59 -5.95
N HIS A 399 20.68 -20.96 -5.90
CA HIS A 399 19.46 -21.57 -5.35
C HIS A 399 18.37 -21.89 -6.41
N ARG A 400 18.76 -22.17 -7.66
CA ARG A 400 17.84 -22.49 -8.78
C ARG A 400 16.76 -23.55 -8.47
N HIS A 401 17.10 -24.57 -7.66
CA HIS A 401 16.15 -25.61 -7.25
C HIS A 401 15.08 -25.08 -6.29
N VAL A 402 15.44 -24.15 -5.42
CA VAL A 402 14.49 -23.45 -4.54
C VAL A 402 13.54 -22.59 -5.36
N MET A 403 14.07 -21.84 -6.34
CA MET A 403 13.27 -20.95 -7.17
C MET A 403 12.33 -21.68 -8.13
N THR A 404 12.76 -22.79 -8.73
CA THR A 404 11.89 -23.64 -9.56
C THR A 404 10.78 -24.29 -8.73
N ASN A 405 11.05 -24.71 -7.49
CA ASN A 405 10.02 -25.22 -6.58
C ASN A 405 9.04 -24.14 -6.10
N ALA A 406 9.53 -22.93 -5.83
CA ALA A 406 8.70 -21.76 -5.54
C ALA A 406 7.76 -21.45 -6.72
N ALA A 407 8.30 -21.35 -7.93
CA ALA A 407 7.55 -21.07 -9.15
C ALA A 407 6.50 -22.14 -9.49
N ARG A 408 6.71 -23.40 -9.10
CA ARG A 408 5.72 -24.48 -9.25
C ARG A 408 4.60 -24.42 -8.21
N ARG A 409 4.91 -24.13 -6.93
CA ARG A 409 3.93 -24.15 -5.83
C ARG A 409 3.09 -22.88 -5.72
N VAL A 410 3.67 -21.72 -5.99
CA VAL A 410 2.99 -20.42 -5.83
C VAL A 410 1.73 -20.30 -6.69
N PRO A 411 1.74 -20.64 -8.00
CA PRO A 411 0.53 -20.59 -8.83
C PRO A 411 -0.55 -21.56 -8.37
N THR A 412 -0.19 -22.78 -7.93
CA THR A 412 -1.18 -23.75 -7.43
C THR A 412 -1.83 -23.29 -6.14
N LEU A 413 -1.06 -22.72 -5.20
CA LEU A 413 -1.60 -22.18 -3.95
C LEU A 413 -2.46 -20.93 -4.17
N LEU A 414 -2.04 -20.02 -5.05
CA LEU A 414 -2.84 -18.85 -5.44
C LEU A 414 -4.13 -19.28 -6.13
N MET A 415 -4.05 -20.19 -7.10
CA MET A 415 -5.23 -20.69 -7.83
C MET A 415 -6.19 -21.42 -6.90
N GLN A 416 -5.70 -22.24 -5.98
CA GLN A 416 -6.54 -22.90 -4.97
C GLN A 416 -7.16 -21.90 -3.99
N SER A 417 -6.40 -20.92 -3.49
CA SER A 417 -6.92 -19.85 -2.62
C SER A 417 -7.97 -18.98 -3.32
N LEU A 418 -7.79 -18.71 -4.62
CA LEU A 418 -8.76 -17.98 -5.45
C LEU A 418 -10.00 -18.82 -5.76
N LEU A 419 -9.86 -20.14 -5.94
CA LEU A 419 -10.99 -21.07 -6.08
C LEU A 419 -11.79 -21.21 -4.78
N ASP A 420 -11.11 -21.27 -3.62
CA ASP A 420 -11.74 -21.32 -2.29
C ASP A 420 -12.42 -19.98 -1.94
N ALA A 421 -11.84 -18.85 -2.36
CA ALA A 421 -12.49 -17.54 -2.27
C ALA A 421 -13.68 -17.40 -3.25
N ALA A 422 -13.63 -18.03 -4.42
CA ALA A 422 -14.68 -17.99 -5.43
C ALA A 422 -15.87 -18.93 -5.14
N THR A 423 -15.70 -19.93 -4.26
CA THR A 423 -16.74 -20.92 -3.93
C THR A 423 -17.59 -20.55 -2.70
N ASN A 424 -17.17 -19.55 -1.90
CA ASN A 424 -17.77 -19.25 -0.60
C ASN A 424 -18.55 -17.91 -0.61
N PRO A 425 -19.91 -17.92 -0.56
CA PRO A 425 -20.73 -16.76 -0.90
C PRO A 425 -20.64 -15.59 0.10
N ILE A 426 -20.23 -15.83 1.34
CA ILE A 426 -20.07 -14.80 2.39
C ILE A 426 -18.85 -13.90 2.12
N ARG A 427 -17.92 -14.31 1.24
CA ARG A 427 -16.65 -13.61 1.00
C ARG A 427 -16.52 -12.93 -0.36
N LYS A 428 -17.60 -12.81 -1.14
CA LYS A 428 -17.61 -12.14 -2.45
C LYS A 428 -17.67 -10.61 -2.33
N MET A 429 -16.77 -10.04 -1.52
CA MET A 429 -16.52 -8.60 -1.49
C MET A 429 -15.97 -8.18 -2.87
N ARG A 430 -16.48 -7.07 -3.43
CA ARG A 430 -15.87 -6.45 -4.60
C ARG A 430 -14.45 -6.04 -4.23
N LEU A 431 -13.46 -6.83 -4.66
CA LEU A 431 -12.08 -6.34 -4.74
C LEU A 431 -11.95 -5.56 -6.05
N GLU A 432 -12.49 -4.34 -6.03
CA GLU A 432 -11.97 -3.22 -6.82
C GLU A 432 -10.58 -2.86 -6.26
N LEU A 433 -9.64 -3.82 -6.34
CA LEU A 433 -8.24 -3.56 -6.12
C LEU A 433 -7.78 -2.66 -7.26
N PRO A 434 -7.30 -1.44 -6.99
CA PRO A 434 -6.66 -0.65 -8.02
C PRO A 434 -5.49 -1.47 -8.58
N MET A 435 -5.26 -1.44 -9.90
CA MET A 435 -4.20 -2.26 -10.54
C MET A 435 -2.81 -2.07 -9.89
N PHE A 436 -2.57 -0.92 -9.25
CA PHE A 436 -1.36 -0.64 -8.49
C PHE A 436 -1.15 -1.54 -7.26
N LEU A 437 -2.21 -1.94 -6.56
CA LEU A 437 -2.09 -2.89 -5.44
C LEU A 437 -1.61 -4.26 -5.94
N CYS A 438 -2.15 -4.72 -7.08
CA CYS A 438 -1.73 -5.96 -7.71
C CYS A 438 -0.23 -5.90 -8.12
N GLY A 439 0.23 -4.77 -8.65
CA GLY A 439 1.64 -4.53 -8.96
C GLY A 439 2.55 -4.57 -7.73
N ALA A 440 2.16 -3.91 -6.64
CA ALA A 440 2.93 -3.91 -5.38
C ALA A 440 3.00 -5.32 -4.76
N CYS A 441 1.87 -6.04 -4.72
CA CYS A 441 1.82 -7.43 -4.25
C CYS A 441 2.64 -8.39 -5.14
N ALA A 442 2.70 -8.16 -6.46
CA ALA A 442 3.52 -8.96 -7.36
C ALA A 442 5.03 -8.76 -7.10
N ILE A 443 5.48 -7.53 -6.84
CA ILE A 443 6.87 -7.25 -6.43
C ILE A 443 7.18 -7.96 -5.11
N ALA A 444 6.30 -7.83 -4.11
CA ALA A 444 6.46 -8.52 -2.83
C ALA A 444 6.58 -10.04 -3.03
N LEU A 445 5.72 -10.65 -3.85
CA LEU A 445 5.73 -12.09 -4.15
C LEU A 445 7.02 -12.57 -4.83
N VAL A 446 7.61 -11.76 -5.72
CA VAL A 446 8.84 -12.09 -6.46
C VAL A 446 10.09 -11.93 -5.59
N PHE A 447 10.19 -10.84 -4.82
CA PHE A 447 11.38 -10.55 -4.02
C PHE A 447 11.37 -11.21 -2.63
N TYR A 448 10.22 -11.63 -2.10
CA TYR A 448 10.15 -12.26 -0.79
C TYR A 448 11.05 -13.50 -0.65
N PRO A 449 11.05 -14.49 -1.57
CA PRO A 449 11.87 -15.71 -1.40
C PRO A 449 13.38 -15.46 -1.29
N PRO A 450 14.05 -14.70 -2.18
CA PRO A 450 15.47 -14.45 -2.03
C PRO A 450 15.81 -13.59 -0.81
N LEU A 451 14.97 -12.60 -0.47
CA LEU A 451 15.14 -11.82 0.78
C LEU A 451 15.02 -12.72 2.02
N ALA A 452 14.10 -13.68 2.01
CA ALA A 452 13.90 -14.62 3.09
C ALA A 452 15.05 -15.62 3.23
N LEU A 453 15.67 -16.06 2.12
CA LEU A 453 16.88 -16.90 2.17
C LEU A 453 18.09 -16.15 2.77
N VAL A 454 18.33 -14.90 2.34
CA VAL A 454 19.41 -14.09 2.91
C VAL A 454 19.14 -13.78 4.38
N PHE A 455 17.92 -13.38 4.75
CA PHE A 455 17.60 -13.06 6.14
C PHE A 455 17.65 -14.29 7.05
N ALA A 456 17.16 -15.44 6.59
CA ALA A 456 17.25 -16.70 7.33
C ALA A 456 18.69 -17.10 7.61
N THR A 457 19.58 -17.04 6.61
CA THR A 457 20.97 -17.51 6.75
C THR A 457 21.91 -16.51 7.43
N SER A 458 21.73 -15.21 7.18
CA SER A 458 22.67 -14.18 7.64
C SER A 458 22.18 -13.36 8.84
N ASN A 459 20.89 -13.42 9.18
CA ASN A 459 20.21 -12.52 10.12
C ASN A 459 20.23 -11.02 9.71
N LEU A 460 20.69 -10.69 8.50
CA LEU A 460 20.73 -9.34 7.95
C LEU A 460 19.59 -9.13 6.93
N LYS A 461 19.05 -7.93 6.91
CA LYS A 461 17.95 -7.55 6.01
C LYS A 461 18.51 -6.78 4.82
N ILE A 462 17.98 -7.07 3.64
CA ILE A 462 18.21 -6.29 2.42
C ILE A 462 16.95 -5.45 2.16
N ASN A 463 17.12 -4.16 1.86
CA ASN A 463 16.01 -3.28 1.55
C ASN A 463 15.64 -3.37 0.06
N ILE A 464 14.34 -3.30 -0.26
CA ILE A 464 13.81 -3.13 -1.63
C ILE A 464 12.89 -1.90 -1.72
N ASP A 465 12.99 -1.01 -0.73
CA ASP A 465 12.20 0.21 -0.57
C ASP A 465 12.31 1.13 -1.77
N VAL A 466 13.54 1.45 -2.20
CA VAL A 466 13.80 2.33 -3.32
C VAL A 466 13.32 1.71 -4.64
N PHE A 467 13.41 0.39 -4.80
CA PHE A 467 12.84 -0.29 -5.98
C PHE A 467 11.34 -0.05 -6.08
N CYS A 468 10.60 -0.28 -4.98
CA CYS A 468 9.16 -0.06 -4.94
C CYS A 468 8.82 1.40 -5.23
N ARG A 469 9.58 2.36 -4.66
CA ARG A 469 9.40 3.80 -4.89
C ARG A 469 9.75 4.24 -6.32
N ILE A 470 10.72 3.62 -6.99
CA ILE A 470 11.07 3.91 -8.40
C ILE A 470 10.01 3.34 -9.35
N VAL A 471 9.60 2.09 -9.17
CA VAL A 471 8.54 1.49 -9.99
C VAL A 471 7.25 2.30 -9.85
N ALA A 472 6.86 2.64 -8.61
CA ALA A 472 5.73 3.53 -8.37
C ALA A 472 5.93 4.92 -9.00
N GLY A 473 7.15 5.48 -8.96
CA GLY A 473 7.48 6.77 -9.57
C GLY A 473 7.40 6.79 -11.10
N PHE A 474 7.65 5.67 -11.78
CA PHE A 474 7.47 5.54 -13.23
C PHE A 474 6.01 5.36 -13.65
N VAL A 475 5.17 4.77 -12.78
CA VAL A 475 3.75 4.50 -13.06
C VAL A 475 2.85 5.67 -12.60
N PHE A 476 3.16 6.28 -11.45
CA PHE A 476 2.42 7.37 -10.80
C PHE A 476 3.26 8.63 -10.69
N GLU A 477 3.85 9.02 -11.81
CA GLU A 477 4.79 10.15 -11.86
C GLU A 477 4.16 11.45 -11.36
N GLY A 478 4.76 12.05 -10.34
CA GLY A 478 4.26 13.26 -9.71
C GLY A 478 3.19 13.06 -8.64
N ASN A 479 2.67 11.85 -8.40
CA ASN A 479 1.69 11.56 -7.35
C ASN A 479 2.35 10.90 -6.14
N VAL A 480 2.52 11.68 -5.07
CA VAL A 480 3.29 11.24 -3.90
C VAL A 480 2.54 10.24 -3.03
N LEU A 481 1.22 10.40 -2.88
CA LEU A 481 0.41 9.47 -2.07
C LEU A 481 0.38 8.07 -2.70
N ALA A 482 0.26 7.96 -4.02
CA ALA A 482 0.36 6.69 -4.72
C ALA A 482 1.73 6.03 -4.53
N ASN A 483 2.82 6.82 -4.51
CA ASN A 483 4.18 6.33 -4.27
C ASN A 483 4.33 5.73 -2.86
N ILE A 484 3.86 6.44 -1.83
CA ILE A 484 3.91 6.01 -0.43
C ILE A 484 3.14 4.70 -0.22
N TRP A 485 1.92 4.60 -0.75
CA TRP A 485 1.09 3.39 -0.58
C TRP A 485 1.59 2.18 -1.37
N PHE A 486 2.15 2.39 -2.57
CA PHE A 486 2.80 1.30 -3.31
C PHE A 486 4.05 0.79 -2.58
N PHE A 487 4.83 1.69 -1.98
CA PHE A 487 5.95 1.34 -1.12
C PHE A 487 5.53 0.54 0.12
N ASP A 488 4.49 0.97 0.83
CA ASP A 488 4.00 0.27 2.03
C ASP A 488 3.55 -1.16 1.69
N ILE A 489 2.78 -1.32 0.61
CA ILE A 489 2.25 -2.62 0.19
C ILE A 489 3.32 -3.53 -0.44
N GLY A 490 4.34 -2.98 -1.10
CA GLY A 490 5.44 -3.77 -1.68
C GLY A 490 6.51 -4.16 -0.66
N TYR A 491 7.02 -3.19 0.10
CA TYR A 491 8.18 -3.37 0.97
C TYR A 491 7.81 -3.71 2.42
N ILE A 492 6.90 -2.95 3.05
CA ILE A 492 6.60 -3.13 4.48
C ILE A 492 5.91 -4.49 4.71
N THR A 493 5.06 -4.94 3.79
CA THR A 493 4.48 -6.30 3.81
C THR A 493 5.55 -7.39 3.74
N THR A 494 6.55 -7.22 2.87
CA THR A 494 7.67 -8.15 2.69
C THR A 494 8.47 -8.25 3.99
N ILE A 495 8.83 -7.11 4.61
CA ILE A 495 9.53 -7.09 5.90
C ILE A 495 8.69 -7.72 7.02
N LYS A 496 7.39 -7.41 7.12
CA LYS A 496 6.47 -8.04 8.10
C LYS A 496 6.44 -9.57 7.90
N GLY A 497 6.41 -10.05 6.65
CA GLY A 497 6.48 -11.47 6.34
C GLY A 497 7.81 -12.14 6.69
N LEU A 498 8.94 -11.44 6.65
CA LEU A 498 10.24 -11.99 7.07
C LEU A 498 10.23 -12.31 8.57
N TRP A 499 9.64 -11.42 9.38
CA TRP A 499 9.47 -11.64 10.82
C TRP A 499 8.48 -12.75 11.15
N PHE A 500 7.34 -12.83 10.45
CA PHE A 500 6.42 -13.97 10.61
C PHE A 500 7.11 -15.31 10.32
N ALA A 501 7.94 -15.40 9.28
CA ALA A 501 8.71 -16.62 9.00
C ALA A 501 9.77 -16.92 10.08
N GLN A 502 10.37 -15.89 10.69
CA GLN A 502 11.27 -16.05 11.84
C GLN A 502 10.53 -16.64 13.06
N ASP A 503 9.37 -16.08 13.43
CA ASP A 503 8.53 -16.59 14.52
C ASP A 503 8.06 -18.04 14.24
N MET A 504 7.74 -18.38 12.99
CA MET A 504 7.40 -19.75 12.59
C MET A 504 8.57 -20.72 12.78
N LYS A 505 9.82 -20.27 12.60
CA LYS A 505 11.02 -21.08 12.88
C LYS A 505 11.26 -21.22 14.39
N LEU A 506 11.09 -20.15 15.16
CA LEU A 506 11.15 -20.21 16.63
C LEU A 506 10.12 -21.22 17.19
N ALA A 507 8.87 -21.15 16.72
CA ALA A 507 7.82 -22.09 17.09
C ALA A 507 8.13 -23.53 16.66
N TYR A 508 8.82 -23.72 15.52
CA TYR A 508 9.31 -25.04 15.09
C TYR A 508 10.40 -25.58 16.02
N TYR A 509 11.34 -24.74 16.46
CA TYR A 509 12.36 -25.13 17.46
C TYR A 509 11.78 -25.41 18.85
N ALA A 510 10.70 -24.72 19.24
CA ALA A 510 9.98 -24.94 20.48
C ALA A 510 8.92 -26.06 20.41
N ASN A 511 8.82 -26.77 19.28
CA ASN A 511 7.83 -27.83 19.02
C ASN A 511 6.35 -27.40 19.22
N ILE A 512 6.03 -26.14 18.92
CA ILE A 512 4.68 -25.58 19.09
C ILE A 512 3.80 -25.91 17.87
N PRO A 513 2.56 -26.41 18.08
CA PRO A 513 1.60 -26.63 17.00
C PRO A 513 1.29 -25.36 16.19
N GLN A 514 1.47 -25.45 14.88
CA GLN A 514 1.45 -24.27 14.00
C GLN A 514 0.05 -23.63 13.85
N ARG A 515 -1.02 -24.36 14.21
CA ARG A 515 -2.39 -23.83 14.31
C ARG A 515 -2.57 -22.89 15.51
N GLU A 516 -1.88 -23.17 16.61
CA GLU A 516 -1.93 -22.39 17.84
C GLU A 516 -1.08 -21.12 17.68
N LEU A 517 0.10 -21.28 17.07
CA LEU A 517 0.92 -20.15 16.61
C LEU A 517 0.10 -19.18 15.74
N PHE A 518 -0.62 -19.68 14.73
CA PHE A 518 -1.47 -18.86 13.86
C PHE A 518 -2.45 -18.00 14.66
N LEU A 519 -3.13 -18.59 15.66
CA LEU A 519 -4.08 -17.87 16.51
C LEU A 519 -3.41 -16.76 17.31
N VAL A 520 -2.27 -17.05 17.95
CA VAL A 520 -1.48 -16.07 18.73
C VAL A 520 -0.98 -14.93 17.84
N GLN A 521 -0.50 -15.24 16.63
CA GLN A 521 -0.01 -14.23 15.69
C GLN A 521 -1.14 -13.31 15.18
N VAL A 522 -2.33 -13.86 14.89
CA VAL A 522 -3.50 -13.06 14.47
C VAL A 522 -3.98 -12.13 15.59
N VAL A 523 -4.07 -12.61 16.83
CA VAL A 523 -4.50 -11.76 17.96
C VAL A 523 -3.44 -10.70 18.29
N GLY A 524 -2.14 -11.04 18.27
CA GLY A 524 -1.04 -10.09 18.43
C GLY A 524 -1.04 -8.98 17.37
N MET A 525 -1.29 -9.33 16.11
CA MET A 525 -1.43 -8.36 15.01
C MET A 525 -2.56 -7.36 15.26
N VAL A 526 -3.74 -7.83 15.69
CA VAL A 526 -4.91 -6.95 15.94
C VAL A 526 -4.65 -6.02 17.12
N ILE A 527 -4.21 -6.57 18.25
CA ILE A 527 -4.00 -5.80 19.49
C ILE A 527 -2.84 -4.82 19.34
N GLY A 528 -1.73 -5.24 18.72
CA GLY A 528 -0.61 -4.37 18.41
C GLY A 528 -1.01 -3.23 17.47
N THR A 529 -1.79 -3.51 16.41
CA THR A 529 -2.27 -2.47 15.48
C THR A 529 -3.12 -1.41 16.20
N LEU A 530 -4.06 -1.83 17.05
CA LEU A 530 -4.89 -0.91 17.82
C LEU A 530 -4.07 -0.07 18.82
N SER A 531 -3.13 -0.69 19.55
CA SER A 531 -2.26 0.02 20.50
C SER A 531 -1.36 1.04 19.81
N SER A 532 -0.64 0.63 18.75
CA SER A 532 0.25 1.51 17.99
C SER A 532 -0.49 2.72 17.40
N LEU A 533 -1.64 2.48 16.74
CA LEU A 533 -2.42 3.57 16.14
C LEU A 533 -3.08 4.48 17.19
N GLY A 534 -3.45 3.94 18.35
CA GLY A 534 -3.90 4.73 19.49
C GLY A 534 -2.82 5.69 19.98
N VAL A 535 -1.61 5.17 20.27
CA VAL A 535 -0.47 5.99 20.74
C VAL A 535 0.02 6.95 19.65
N LEU A 536 0.04 6.55 18.37
CA LEU A 536 0.43 7.42 17.27
C LEU A 536 -0.50 8.63 17.15
N ASN A 537 -1.81 8.42 17.07
CA ASN A 537 -2.76 9.53 16.95
C ASN A 537 -2.81 10.36 18.24
N TRP A 538 -2.59 9.78 19.42
CA TRP A 538 -2.39 10.55 20.64
C TRP A 538 -1.17 11.47 20.52
N ALA A 539 0.00 10.91 20.17
CA ALA A 539 1.26 11.63 20.07
C ALA A 539 1.21 12.77 19.04
N LEU A 540 0.69 12.50 17.84
CA LEU A 540 0.62 13.49 16.76
C LEU A 540 -0.34 14.65 17.04
N ASN A 541 -1.36 14.47 17.88
CA ASN A 541 -2.32 15.52 18.22
C ASN A 541 -1.99 16.26 19.55
N HIS A 542 -1.27 15.64 20.49
CA HIS A 542 -0.98 16.23 21.81
C HIS A 542 0.46 16.78 21.95
N ILE A 543 1.42 16.29 21.16
CA ILE A 543 2.82 16.76 21.25
C ILE A 543 3.00 17.99 20.37
N SER A 544 3.17 19.15 21.00
CA SER A 544 3.41 20.41 20.29
C SER A 544 4.74 20.39 19.51
N GLY A 545 4.67 20.75 18.23
CA GLY A 545 5.83 20.80 17.35
C GLY A 545 6.45 19.43 17.01
N VAL A 546 5.71 18.33 17.13
CA VAL A 546 6.16 16.98 16.75
C VAL A 546 6.72 16.94 15.32
N CYS A 547 7.75 16.13 15.10
CA CYS A 547 8.56 16.06 13.87
C CYS A 547 9.30 17.35 13.47
N THR A 548 9.38 18.36 14.35
CA THR A 548 10.24 19.56 14.13
C THR A 548 11.53 19.49 14.95
N LYS A 549 12.52 20.33 14.60
CA LYS A 549 13.76 20.47 15.38
C LYS A 549 13.54 21.04 16.79
N ASN A 550 12.40 21.72 17.02
CA ASN A 550 12.06 22.37 18.28
C ASN A 550 11.12 21.51 19.15
N ALA A 551 10.85 20.26 18.75
CA ALA A 551 9.93 19.37 19.45
C ALA A 551 10.33 19.12 20.91
N VAL A 552 9.35 19.18 21.81
CA VAL A 552 9.52 18.82 23.23
C VAL A 552 10.13 17.42 23.33
N ASN A 553 11.07 17.21 24.26
CA ASN A 553 11.74 15.93 24.55
C ASN A 553 12.43 15.23 23.35
N GLY A 554 12.63 15.92 22.22
CA GLY A 554 13.38 15.43 21.06
C GLY A 554 12.56 14.66 20.02
N PHE A 555 11.23 14.82 19.99
CA PHE A 555 10.34 14.15 19.02
C PHE A 555 10.49 14.70 17.58
N SER A 556 11.62 14.39 16.93
CA SER A 556 12.04 14.90 15.61
C SER A 556 11.88 13.90 14.43
N CYS A 557 11.25 12.75 14.65
CA CYS A 557 10.82 11.77 13.63
C CYS A 557 11.91 11.37 12.61
N PRO A 558 13.04 10.81 13.05
CA PRO A 558 14.21 10.56 12.19
C PRO A 558 13.97 9.57 11.04
N PHE A 559 13.21 8.49 11.28
CA PHE A 559 12.90 7.50 10.25
C PHE A 559 11.88 8.04 9.23
N SER A 560 10.76 8.60 9.69
CA SER A 560 9.77 9.26 8.83
C SER A 560 10.37 10.38 7.98
N SER A 561 11.31 11.17 8.52
CA SER A 561 12.04 12.19 7.75
C SER A 561 12.89 11.60 6.62
N THR A 562 13.46 10.42 6.85
CA THR A 562 14.29 9.74 5.84
C THR A 562 13.41 9.17 4.72
N HIS A 563 12.30 8.49 5.08
CA HIS A 563 11.30 8.02 4.12
C HIS A 563 10.67 9.17 3.31
N PHE A 564 10.35 10.28 3.97
CA PHE A 564 9.85 11.50 3.33
C PHE A 564 10.81 12.04 2.25
N ASN A 565 12.11 12.11 2.54
CA ASN A 565 13.11 12.52 1.54
C ASN A 565 13.13 11.57 0.33
N THR A 566 12.90 10.28 0.55
CA THR A 566 12.81 9.28 -0.54
C THR A 566 11.52 9.36 -1.35
N SER A 567 10.35 9.68 -0.75
CA SER A 567 9.09 9.91 -1.51
C SER A 567 9.11 11.23 -2.28
N LEU A 568 9.79 12.26 -1.76
CA LEU A 568 10.02 13.50 -2.50
C LEU A 568 10.75 13.24 -3.82
N ILE A 569 11.86 12.49 -3.79
CA ILE A 569 12.67 12.23 -4.98
C ILE A 569 11.91 11.36 -5.99
N TRP A 570 11.40 10.21 -5.57
CA TRP A 570 10.85 9.22 -6.50
C TRP A 570 9.34 9.34 -6.74
N GLY A 571 8.59 9.88 -5.80
CA GLY A 571 7.15 10.13 -5.92
C GLY A 571 6.83 11.52 -6.47
N ALA A 572 7.36 12.58 -5.86
CA ALA A 572 7.04 13.95 -6.27
C ALA A 572 7.79 14.36 -7.56
N ILE A 573 9.12 14.35 -7.54
CA ILE A 573 9.92 14.77 -8.72
C ILE A 573 9.80 13.74 -9.84
N GLY A 574 9.87 12.46 -9.46
CA GLY A 574 9.76 11.32 -10.35
C GLY A 574 11.09 10.95 -11.02
N PRO A 575 11.31 9.65 -11.30
CA PRO A 575 12.58 9.15 -11.82
C PRO A 575 13.00 9.79 -13.15
N ARG A 576 12.05 10.08 -14.05
CA ARG A 576 12.34 10.67 -15.37
C ARG A 576 13.00 12.05 -15.28
N ARG A 577 12.51 12.90 -14.38
CA ARG A 577 13.08 14.24 -14.15
C ARG A 577 14.38 14.16 -13.35
N TYR A 578 14.38 13.36 -12.29
CA TYR A 578 15.52 13.28 -11.38
C TYR A 578 16.79 12.72 -12.05
N LEU A 579 16.65 11.66 -12.86
CA LEU A 579 17.78 11.00 -13.51
C LEU A 579 18.29 11.75 -14.76
N ARG A 580 17.44 12.54 -15.43
CA ARG A 580 17.82 13.34 -16.61
C ARG A 580 18.40 14.72 -16.25
N ASN A 581 18.60 15.00 -14.97
CA ASN A 581 19.08 16.29 -14.48
C ASN A 581 20.58 16.51 -14.77
N GLU A 582 20.98 17.77 -15.01
CA GLU A 582 22.34 18.18 -15.38
C GLU A 582 23.42 17.85 -14.34
N ILE A 583 23.01 17.51 -13.11
CA ILE A 583 23.91 17.10 -12.03
C ILE A 583 24.60 15.75 -12.33
N GLY A 584 24.00 14.89 -13.17
CA GLY A 584 24.61 13.60 -13.59
C GLY A 584 24.28 12.39 -12.71
N TYR A 585 23.19 12.43 -11.94
CA TYR A 585 22.72 11.29 -11.13
C TYR A 585 22.29 10.05 -11.95
N SER A 586 22.13 10.17 -13.27
CA SER A 586 21.94 9.03 -14.19
C SER A 586 23.02 7.94 -14.03
N ALA A 587 24.24 8.31 -13.66
CA ALA A 587 25.34 7.37 -13.44
C ALA A 587 25.05 6.32 -12.35
N LEU A 588 24.15 6.61 -11.39
CA LEU A 588 23.71 5.65 -10.38
C LEU A 588 23.03 4.43 -11.00
N LEU A 589 22.42 4.53 -12.19
CA LEU A 589 21.76 3.40 -12.86
C LEU A 589 22.75 2.29 -13.28
N TYR A 590 24.03 2.62 -13.52
CA TYR A 590 25.05 1.61 -13.84
C TYR A 590 25.26 0.61 -12.70
N PHE A 591 24.87 0.94 -11.47
CA PHE A 591 24.90 -0.02 -10.37
C PHE A 591 23.99 -1.23 -10.60
N PHE A 592 22.87 -1.12 -11.36
CA PHE A 592 22.10 -2.31 -11.76
C PHE A 592 22.94 -3.29 -12.62
N LEU A 593 23.80 -2.77 -13.48
CA LEU A 593 24.68 -3.60 -14.31
C LEU A 593 25.82 -4.21 -13.47
N ILE A 594 26.45 -3.42 -12.60
CA ILE A 594 27.47 -3.89 -11.66
C ILE A 594 26.90 -5.01 -10.77
N GLY A 595 25.70 -4.81 -10.23
CA GLY A 595 24.99 -5.79 -9.41
C GLY A 595 24.63 -7.07 -10.17
N ALA A 596 24.18 -6.97 -11.42
CA ALA A 596 23.89 -8.15 -12.25
C ALA A 596 25.16 -8.95 -12.59
N ILE A 597 26.28 -8.27 -12.85
CA ILE A 597 27.54 -8.92 -13.27
C ILE A 597 28.29 -9.52 -12.08
N LEU A 598 28.41 -8.81 -10.95
CA LEU A 598 29.33 -9.16 -9.85
C LEU A 598 29.12 -10.57 -9.22
N PRO A 599 27.90 -11.14 -9.11
CA PRO A 599 27.71 -12.51 -8.64
C PRO A 599 28.29 -13.58 -9.58
N ILE A 600 28.33 -13.31 -10.89
CA ILE A 600 28.76 -14.28 -11.91
C ILE A 600 30.21 -14.74 -11.72
N PRO A 601 31.24 -13.85 -11.65
CA PRO A 601 32.61 -14.29 -11.42
C PRO A 601 32.81 -14.89 -10.03
N VAL A 602 32.12 -14.40 -8.99
CA VAL A 602 32.20 -14.97 -7.63
C VAL A 602 31.66 -16.40 -7.60
N TYR A 603 30.57 -16.68 -8.31
CA TYR A 603 30.01 -18.03 -8.47
C TYR A 603 30.97 -18.99 -9.19
N TYR A 604 31.63 -18.55 -10.26
CA TYR A 604 32.64 -19.38 -10.93
C TYR A 604 33.90 -19.58 -10.08
N LEU A 605 34.37 -18.55 -9.37
CA LEU A 605 35.55 -18.63 -8.50
C LEU A 605 35.31 -19.51 -7.27
N SER A 606 34.14 -19.42 -6.63
CA SER A 606 33.78 -20.26 -5.48
C SER A 606 33.69 -21.75 -5.86
N ARG A 607 33.24 -22.07 -7.08
CA ARG A 607 33.26 -23.43 -7.64
C ARG A 607 34.65 -23.90 -8.06
N ARG A 608 35.47 -23.01 -8.64
CA ARG A 608 36.84 -23.36 -9.10
C ARG A 608 37.81 -23.56 -7.94
N TYR A 609 37.59 -22.88 -6.82
CA TYR A 609 38.44 -22.88 -5.62
C TYR A 609 37.59 -23.11 -4.34
N PRO A 610 37.03 -24.31 -4.13
CA PRO A 610 36.08 -24.59 -3.04
C PRO A 610 36.66 -24.42 -1.63
N ASN A 611 37.99 -24.53 -1.49
CA ASN A 611 38.71 -24.37 -0.21
C ASN A 611 39.20 -22.92 0.04
N SER A 612 38.93 -21.99 -0.87
CA SER A 612 39.36 -20.59 -0.79
C SER A 612 38.32 -19.68 -0.12
N LEU A 613 38.74 -18.45 0.20
CA LEU A 613 37.87 -17.41 0.77
C LEU A 613 36.64 -17.11 -0.11
N TRP A 614 36.72 -17.36 -1.42
CA TRP A 614 35.63 -17.17 -2.38
C TRP A 614 34.34 -17.91 -2.01
N LYS A 615 34.40 -19.06 -1.33
CA LYS A 615 33.20 -19.78 -0.83
C LYS A 615 32.46 -19.03 0.30
N ARG A 616 33.06 -17.99 0.88
CA ARG A 616 32.47 -17.15 1.95
C ARG A 616 32.08 -15.74 1.48
N VAL A 617 32.33 -15.40 0.22
CA VAL A 617 31.96 -14.10 -0.36
C VAL A 617 30.49 -14.17 -0.79
N HIS A 618 29.68 -13.22 -0.33
CA HIS A 618 28.24 -13.19 -0.58
C HIS A 618 27.84 -11.82 -1.14
N VAL A 619 27.79 -11.74 -2.47
CA VAL A 619 27.67 -10.47 -3.22
C VAL A 619 26.45 -9.62 -2.81
N PRO A 620 25.23 -10.17 -2.60
CA PRO A 620 24.10 -9.35 -2.14
C PRO A 620 24.30 -8.72 -0.75
N LEU A 621 25.15 -9.28 0.11
CA LEU A 621 25.47 -8.67 1.42
C LEU A 621 26.62 -7.67 1.33
N PHE A 622 27.59 -7.91 0.43
CA PHE A 622 28.64 -6.94 0.12
C PHE A 622 28.10 -5.67 -0.57
N LEU A 623 26.95 -5.76 -1.24
CA LEU A 623 26.28 -4.59 -1.83
C LEU A 623 25.22 -4.02 -0.88
N GLY A 624 24.37 -4.87 -0.28
CA GLY A 624 23.18 -4.44 0.46
C GLY A 624 23.31 -4.35 1.97
N GLY A 625 24.46 -4.76 2.52
CA GLY A 625 24.65 -4.91 3.97
C GLY A 625 24.70 -3.62 4.77
N LEU A 626 24.82 -2.45 4.12
CA LEU A 626 24.90 -1.13 4.76
C LEU A 626 23.56 -0.40 4.85
N ASN A 627 22.44 -1.11 4.64
CA ASN A 627 21.09 -0.57 4.46
C ASN A 627 20.55 0.42 5.53
N PHE A 628 21.12 0.47 6.74
CA PHE A 628 20.76 1.47 7.77
C PHE A 628 21.50 2.83 7.68
N LEU A 629 22.44 3.03 6.74
CA LEU A 629 23.26 4.26 6.66
C LEU A 629 22.75 5.24 5.58
N PRO A 630 22.31 6.47 5.92
CA PRO A 630 21.96 7.00 7.24
C PRO A 630 20.56 6.52 7.72
N PRO A 631 20.22 6.61 9.02
CA PRO A 631 20.88 7.36 10.10
C PRO A 631 22.08 6.68 10.76
N ALA A 632 22.34 5.38 10.54
CA ALA A 632 23.53 4.70 11.07
C ALA A 632 24.82 5.31 10.51
N THR A 633 25.90 5.21 11.26
CA THR A 633 27.22 5.77 10.93
C THR A 633 28.23 4.65 10.67
N GLY A 634 29.40 4.97 10.10
CA GLY A 634 30.46 3.98 9.92
C GLY A 634 30.93 3.37 11.24
N MET A 635 30.86 4.12 12.36
CA MET A 635 31.13 3.57 13.68
C MET A 635 30.16 2.44 14.05
N ASN A 636 28.84 2.60 13.82
CA ASN A 636 27.86 1.58 14.19
C ASN A 636 28.16 0.24 13.50
N TYR A 637 28.51 0.27 12.21
CA TYR A 637 28.90 -0.93 11.47
C TYR A 637 30.27 -1.47 11.88
N ALA A 638 31.24 -0.61 12.14
CA ALA A 638 32.59 -1.04 12.47
C ALA A 638 32.72 -1.59 13.89
N SER A 639 32.03 -1.02 14.88
CA SER A 639 31.99 -1.53 16.25
C SER A 639 31.21 -2.86 16.33
N TRP A 640 30.07 -2.94 15.65
CA TRP A 640 29.32 -4.17 15.40
C TRP A 640 30.21 -5.26 14.80
N ALA A 641 30.98 -4.92 13.76
CA ALA A 641 31.89 -5.87 13.11
C ALA A 641 33.04 -6.31 14.04
N ILE A 642 33.68 -5.40 14.77
CA ILE A 642 34.76 -5.75 15.70
C ILE A 642 34.27 -6.72 16.78
N VAL A 643 33.13 -6.43 17.42
CA VAL A 643 32.55 -7.32 18.43
C VAL A 643 32.17 -8.66 17.80
N GLY A 644 31.44 -8.67 16.69
CA GLY A 644 30.99 -9.89 16.02
C GLY A 644 32.13 -10.79 15.54
N LEU A 645 33.21 -10.22 14.99
CA LEU A 645 34.39 -10.97 14.56
C LEU A 645 35.24 -11.44 15.75
N THR A 646 35.33 -10.66 16.83
CA THR A 646 36.07 -11.08 18.04
C THR A 646 35.40 -12.30 18.67
N PHE A 647 34.08 -12.25 18.89
CA PHE A 647 33.35 -13.38 19.46
C PHE A 647 33.23 -14.56 18.47
N GLY A 648 32.89 -14.28 17.21
CA GLY A 648 32.62 -15.29 16.19
C GLY A 648 33.85 -15.95 15.54
N LEU A 649 35.03 -15.32 15.55
CA LEU A 649 36.27 -15.89 15.02
C LEU A 649 37.33 -16.14 16.10
N VAL A 650 37.63 -15.17 16.97
CA VAL A 650 38.75 -15.30 17.94
C VAL A 650 38.33 -16.17 19.12
N ILE A 651 37.22 -15.82 19.79
CA ILE A 651 36.72 -16.55 20.96
C ILE A 651 36.17 -17.92 20.54
N ARG A 652 35.40 -18.01 19.44
CA ARG A 652 34.92 -19.31 18.93
C ARG A 652 36.07 -20.30 18.62
N LYS A 653 37.21 -19.84 18.10
CA LYS A 653 38.37 -20.71 17.84
C LYS A 653 39.18 -21.04 19.09
N ARG A 654 39.48 -20.06 19.96
CA ARG A 654 40.36 -20.24 21.13
C ARG A 654 39.64 -20.84 22.34
N LEU A 655 38.35 -20.57 22.50
CA LEU A 655 37.53 -20.91 23.67
C LEU A 655 36.17 -21.48 23.24
N HIS A 656 36.20 -22.49 22.36
CA HIS A 656 34.98 -23.07 21.76
C HIS A 656 33.93 -23.53 22.79
N ALA A 657 34.36 -24.12 23.91
CA ALA A 657 33.47 -24.55 24.99
C ALA A 657 32.79 -23.36 25.69
N TRP A 658 33.50 -22.25 25.89
CA TRP A 658 32.92 -21.01 26.43
C TRP A 658 31.89 -20.42 25.45
N TRP A 659 32.25 -20.35 24.16
CA TRP A 659 31.38 -19.82 23.12
C TRP A 659 30.08 -20.62 23.02
N SER A 660 30.18 -21.95 22.96
CA SER A 660 29.03 -22.86 22.88
C SER A 660 28.13 -22.82 24.13
N LYS A 661 28.70 -22.52 25.31
CA LYS A 661 27.96 -22.46 26.57
C LYS A 661 27.28 -21.10 26.79
N TYR A 662 27.91 -19.99 26.42
CA TYR A 662 27.51 -18.65 26.85
C TYR A 662 27.24 -17.61 25.75
N ASN A 663 27.67 -17.78 24.48
CA ASN A 663 27.60 -16.70 23.48
C ASN A 663 26.17 -16.16 23.25
N PHE A 664 25.20 -17.06 23.09
CA PHE A 664 23.80 -16.68 22.88
C PHE A 664 23.14 -16.14 24.16
N VAL A 665 23.57 -16.62 25.34
CA VAL A 665 23.12 -16.10 26.64
C VAL A 665 23.66 -14.69 26.89
N LEU A 666 24.90 -14.41 26.48
CA LEU A 666 25.52 -13.09 26.54
C LEU A 666 24.74 -12.07 25.70
N SER A 667 24.38 -12.40 24.45
CA SER A 667 23.53 -11.52 23.63
C SER A 667 22.23 -11.21 24.35
N SER A 668 21.51 -12.24 24.80
CA SER A 668 20.20 -12.06 25.43
C SER A 668 20.27 -11.29 26.75
N ALA A 669 21.38 -11.39 27.50
CA ALA A 669 21.62 -10.60 28.70
C ALA A 669 21.81 -9.12 28.37
N LEU A 670 22.67 -8.80 27.39
CA LEU A 670 22.97 -7.42 26.96
C LEU A 670 21.77 -6.75 26.29
N ASP A 671 21.02 -7.48 25.46
CA ASP A 671 19.83 -6.96 24.79
C ASP A 671 18.68 -6.68 25.78
N SER A 672 18.56 -7.49 26.84
CA SER A 672 17.53 -7.33 27.88
C SER A 672 17.87 -6.22 28.89
N SER A 673 19.13 -6.14 29.34
CA SER A 673 19.58 -5.11 30.29
C SER A 673 19.45 -3.71 29.71
N VAL A 674 19.88 -3.51 28.46
CA VAL A 674 19.78 -2.23 27.74
C VAL A 674 18.33 -1.82 27.53
N GLY A 675 17.46 -2.74 27.14
CA GLY A 675 16.04 -2.43 26.97
C GLY A 675 15.36 -1.98 28.25
N ILE A 676 15.67 -2.62 29.40
CA ILE A 676 15.13 -2.23 30.71
C ILE A 676 15.73 -0.90 31.18
N ALA A 677 17.04 -0.73 31.07
CA ALA A 677 17.73 0.50 31.47
C ALA A 677 17.25 1.70 30.65
N GLY A 678 17.15 1.59 29.33
CA GLY A 678 16.67 2.66 28.46
C GLY A 678 15.22 3.07 28.75
N VAL A 679 14.33 2.13 29.11
CA VAL A 679 12.96 2.46 29.55
C VAL A 679 12.96 3.22 30.88
N LEU A 680 13.76 2.79 31.86
CA LEU A 680 13.85 3.46 33.16
C LEU A 680 14.48 4.86 33.06
N ILE A 681 15.58 5.00 32.32
CA ILE A 681 16.26 6.28 32.10
C ILE A 681 15.33 7.24 31.34
N PHE A 682 14.61 6.75 30.31
CA PHE A 682 13.62 7.56 29.61
C PHE A 682 12.51 8.07 30.54
N LEU A 683 11.84 7.17 31.27
CA LEU A 683 10.68 7.54 32.09
C LEU A 683 11.04 8.36 33.33
N THR A 684 12.17 8.06 33.99
CA THR A 684 12.54 8.73 35.25
C THR A 684 13.38 10.00 35.06
N VAL A 685 14.19 10.08 34.00
CA VAL A 685 15.18 11.18 33.82
C VAL A 685 14.86 12.10 32.66
N PHE A 686 14.61 11.55 31.46
CA PHE A 686 14.36 12.37 30.27
C PHE A 686 12.92 12.91 30.22
N PHE A 687 11.92 12.09 30.55
CA PHE A 687 10.51 12.46 30.47
C PHE A 687 10.09 13.47 31.56
N THR A 688 10.62 13.31 32.77
CA THR A 688 10.47 14.26 33.89
C THR A 688 11.18 15.59 33.66
N GLY A 689 12.09 15.66 32.67
CA GLY A 689 12.93 16.83 32.41
C GLY A 689 14.12 16.99 33.37
N ALA A 690 14.34 16.05 34.30
CA ALA A 690 15.47 16.09 35.24
C ALA A 690 16.83 16.21 34.53
N SER A 691 16.96 15.64 33.33
CA SER A 691 18.17 15.76 32.49
C SER A 691 18.56 17.21 32.15
N LYS A 692 17.65 18.19 32.24
CA LYS A 692 17.96 19.61 31.95
C LYS A 692 18.87 20.26 32.99
N HIS A 693 18.91 19.72 34.20
CA HIS A 693 19.72 20.25 35.32
C HIS A 693 21.09 19.55 35.44
N PHE A 694 21.39 18.59 34.58
CA PHE A 694 22.61 17.79 34.63
C PHE A 694 23.48 18.05 33.39
N ASN A 695 24.34 19.07 33.48
CA ASN A 695 25.28 19.45 32.43
C ASN A 695 26.73 19.47 32.94
N TRP A 696 27.60 18.71 32.28
CA TRP A 696 29.04 18.72 32.51
C TRP A 696 29.79 18.29 31.24
N TRP A 697 31.13 18.24 31.28
CA TRP A 697 31.95 17.96 30.09
C TRP A 697 31.51 16.70 29.32
N GLY A 698 31.26 15.58 30.00
CA GLY A 698 30.82 14.32 29.36
C GLY A 698 29.44 14.38 28.68
N THR A 699 28.57 15.32 29.07
CA THR A 699 27.25 15.53 28.43
C THR A 699 27.26 16.57 27.32
N GLU A 700 28.31 17.40 27.23
CA GLU A 700 28.42 18.44 26.21
C GLU A 700 29.43 18.12 25.11
N VAL A 701 30.55 17.44 25.41
CA VAL A 701 31.69 17.30 24.48
C VAL A 701 31.34 16.61 23.15
N TYR A 702 30.41 15.64 23.15
CA TYR A 702 29.94 15.00 21.91
C TYR A 702 29.03 15.91 21.06
N LYS A 703 28.38 16.91 21.67
CA LYS A 703 27.45 17.80 20.97
C LYS A 703 28.18 18.86 20.14
N VAL A 704 29.42 19.19 20.51
CA VAL A 704 30.27 20.31 20.01
C VAL A 704 30.43 20.37 18.48
N ARG A 705 30.00 19.34 17.74
CA ARG A 705 29.92 19.39 16.27
C ARG A 705 28.77 18.61 15.62
N SER A 706 27.64 18.49 16.31
CA SER A 706 26.52 17.64 15.89
C SER A 706 25.31 18.37 15.26
N SER A 707 25.24 19.71 15.31
CA SER A 707 24.13 20.48 14.74
C SER A 707 24.59 21.62 13.81
N PRO A 708 24.08 21.70 12.57
CA PRO A 708 24.11 22.91 11.78
C PRO A 708 22.97 23.84 12.23
N SER A 709 23.19 24.64 13.28
CA SER A 709 22.25 25.68 13.70
C SER A 709 22.89 26.81 14.51
N SER A 710 22.67 28.05 14.05
CA SER A 710 22.61 29.29 14.85
C SER A 710 23.84 29.69 15.69
N ARG A 711 24.95 30.02 15.00
CA ARG A 711 25.62 31.33 15.18
C ARG A 711 26.51 31.62 13.97
N HIS A 712 26.47 32.86 13.49
CA HIS A 712 27.10 33.40 12.28
C HIS A 712 28.25 32.56 11.69
N HIS A 713 28.06 32.03 10.48
CA HIS A 713 29.15 31.57 9.64
C HIS A 713 29.07 32.30 8.31
N ASN A 714 30.17 32.99 7.99
CA ASN A 714 30.42 33.51 6.66
C ASN A 714 30.48 32.31 5.71
N MET A 715 29.46 32.18 4.87
CA MET A 715 29.46 31.24 3.76
C MET A 715 30.47 31.75 2.74
N PHE A 716 31.60 31.05 2.57
CA PHE A 716 32.56 31.35 1.51
C PHE A 716 31.88 31.09 0.15
N ILE A 717 31.39 32.16 -0.48
CA ILE A 717 30.87 32.13 -1.84
C ILE A 717 32.06 32.04 -2.79
N CYS A 718 32.36 30.83 -3.26
CA CYS A 718 33.10 30.67 -4.51
C CYS A 718 32.13 30.96 -5.66
N GLU A 719 32.19 32.18 -6.18
CA GLU A 719 31.35 32.62 -7.30
C GLU A 719 31.70 31.86 -8.59
N PHE A 720 30.70 31.51 -9.39
CA PHE A 720 30.90 30.80 -10.66
C PHE A 720 31.53 31.72 -11.71
N ARG A 721 32.86 31.69 -11.85
CA ARG A 721 33.56 32.12 -13.07
C ARG A 721 34.42 30.99 -13.61
N GLY A 722 34.24 30.67 -14.90
CA GLY A 722 34.91 29.56 -15.55
C GLY A 722 36.41 29.83 -15.75
N GLY A 723 37.25 28.92 -15.24
CA GLY A 723 38.70 28.94 -15.39
C GLY A 723 39.36 27.87 -14.52
N PRO A 724 40.34 27.09 -15.01
CA PRO A 724 40.88 25.94 -14.29
C PRO A 724 42.06 26.33 -13.38
N SER A 725 41.83 27.14 -12.35
CA SER A 725 42.74 27.35 -11.20
C SER A 725 42.06 28.18 -10.12
N ALA A 726 41.92 27.64 -8.90
CA ALA A 726 41.38 28.37 -7.76
C ALA A 726 42.44 28.52 -6.66
N VAL A 727 42.83 29.77 -6.40
CA VAL A 727 43.61 30.18 -5.23
C VAL A 727 42.71 31.05 -4.37
N CYS A 728 42.54 30.71 -3.09
CA CYS A 728 41.69 31.46 -2.17
C CYS A 728 42.54 32.36 -1.26
N GLY A 729 42.22 33.66 -1.23
CA GLY A 729 42.79 34.67 -0.32
C GLY A 729 41.75 35.27 0.61
N HIS A 730 42.21 35.81 1.75
CA HIS A 730 41.37 36.49 2.74
C HIS A 730 41.08 37.95 2.37
N ILE A 731 39.86 38.43 2.64
CA ILE A 731 39.48 39.85 2.66
C ILE A 731 38.53 40.10 3.85
N ASP A 732 38.75 41.20 4.57
CA ASP A 732 38.00 41.60 5.77
C ASP A 732 36.73 42.45 5.50
N ALA A 733 35.97 42.70 6.57
CA ALA A 733 34.56 43.11 6.54
C ALA A 733 34.26 44.60 6.31
N PHE A 734 33.03 44.90 5.89
CA PHE A 734 32.35 46.20 6.06
C PHE A 734 30.89 46.01 6.56
N PRO A 735 30.26 47.03 7.19
CA PRO A 735 29.16 46.83 8.14
C PRO A 735 27.74 47.09 7.60
N SER A 736 26.74 46.69 8.41
CA SER A 736 25.30 46.83 8.17
C SER A 736 24.73 48.25 8.38
N PRO A 737 23.69 48.66 7.63
CA PRO A 737 22.81 49.77 8.01
C PRO A 737 21.63 49.31 8.92
N ALA A 738 20.96 50.29 9.53
CA ALA A 738 20.21 50.13 10.78
C ALA A 738 18.67 50.03 10.67
N ARG A 739 18.07 49.75 11.83
CA ARG A 739 16.62 49.80 12.14
C ARG A 739 15.92 51.06 11.64
N ARG A 740 14.62 50.92 11.36
CA ARG A 740 13.60 51.90 11.80
C ARG A 740 12.43 51.19 12.49
N SER A 741 11.78 51.92 13.38
CA SER A 741 10.72 51.48 14.29
C SER A 741 9.58 52.49 14.26
N ALA A 742 8.31 52.05 14.31
CA ALA A 742 7.19 52.86 14.79
C ALA A 742 5.95 51.99 15.12
N LEU A 743 5.53 52.05 16.39
CA LEU A 743 4.16 52.30 16.87
C LEU A 743 2.96 51.52 16.26
N GLY A 744 2.25 50.78 17.13
CA GLY A 744 0.77 50.71 17.11
C GLY A 744 0.21 51.63 18.22
N PRO A 745 -0.95 51.34 18.83
CA PRO A 745 -2.02 50.37 18.50
C PRO A 745 -3.40 51.06 18.37
N ASP A 746 -4.48 50.33 18.06
CA ASP A 746 -5.80 50.64 18.66
C ASP A 746 -6.81 49.48 18.65
N SER A 747 -7.97 49.72 19.26
CA SER A 747 -8.67 48.89 20.23
C SER A 747 -9.99 48.22 19.80
N SER A 748 -10.37 47.18 20.59
CA SER A 748 -11.71 46.94 21.18
C SER A 748 -12.79 46.00 20.54
N THR A 749 -13.04 44.90 21.28
CA THR A 749 -14.32 44.38 21.85
C THR A 749 -15.46 43.75 21.01
N ASP A 750 -15.78 42.51 21.41
CA ASP A 750 -17.10 41.91 21.74
C ASP A 750 -18.25 41.89 20.69
N LEU A 751 -18.93 40.76 20.44
CA LEU A 751 -19.80 40.07 21.42
C LEU A 751 -20.02 38.57 21.12
N SER A 752 -20.53 37.85 22.12
CA SER A 752 -21.00 36.45 22.03
C SER A 752 -22.52 36.35 21.80
N VAL A 753 -23.05 35.18 21.35
CA VAL A 753 -24.27 34.52 21.91
C VAL A 753 -24.64 33.17 21.22
N ALA A 754 -24.75 32.15 22.08
CA ALA A 754 -25.60 30.94 22.14
C ALA A 754 -26.38 30.33 20.93
N THR A 755 -26.08 29.04 20.67
CA THR A 755 -26.96 27.84 20.52
C THR A 755 -28.46 27.93 20.13
N ARG A 756 -28.90 27.01 19.23
CA ARG A 756 -30.12 26.19 19.43
C ARG A 756 -30.13 24.85 18.66
N TRP A 757 -31.10 23.98 18.98
CA TRP A 757 -31.19 22.54 18.65
C TRP A 757 -32.67 22.17 18.30
N ILE A 758 -32.91 21.02 17.62
CA ILE A 758 -34.18 20.21 17.53
C ILE A 758 -35.25 20.54 16.44
N SER A 759 -35.25 19.73 15.35
CA SER A 759 -36.32 18.86 14.74
C SER A 759 -37.81 19.31 14.55
N PRO A 760 -38.76 18.51 13.97
CA PRO A 760 -38.75 17.43 12.94
C PRO A 760 -39.88 17.55 11.85
N GLY A 761 -40.04 16.59 10.89
CA GLY A 761 -41.40 16.26 10.36
C GLY A 761 -41.67 15.89 8.87
N ARG A 762 -41.56 14.60 8.52
CA ARG A 762 -42.49 13.69 7.75
C ARG A 762 -43.39 14.13 6.54
N GLU A 763 -43.26 13.29 5.49
CA GLU A 763 -44.30 12.47 4.78
C GLU A 763 -45.11 12.93 3.54
N CYS A 764 -45.44 11.90 2.72
CA CYS A 764 -45.93 11.87 1.33
C CYS A 764 -47.44 12.07 1.16
N VAL A 765 -47.89 12.48 -0.05
CA VAL A 765 -49.10 11.95 -0.72
C VAL A 765 -48.92 11.96 -2.27
N ILE A 766 -49.43 10.92 -2.95
CA ILE A 766 -49.60 10.80 -4.40
C ILE A 766 -51.09 11.01 -4.75
N VAL A 767 -51.47 11.74 -5.81
CA VAL A 767 -52.63 11.42 -6.70
C VAL A 767 -52.50 12.15 -8.06
N LEU A 768 -52.97 11.48 -9.13
CA LEU A 768 -52.96 11.90 -10.54
C LEU A 768 -53.76 13.16 -10.89
N ARG A 769 -53.36 13.82 -11.99
CA ARG A 769 -54.29 14.24 -13.07
C ARG A 769 -53.71 13.95 -14.46
N LEU A 770 -54.54 13.37 -15.32
CA LEU A 770 -54.33 13.17 -16.76
C LEU A 770 -55.13 14.22 -17.56
N PHE A 771 -54.79 14.38 -18.85
CA PHE A 771 -55.40 15.25 -19.88
C PHE A 771 -55.10 16.76 -19.71
N SER A 772 -54.58 17.45 -20.73
CA SER A 772 -55.27 17.67 -22.02
C SER A 772 -54.36 18.18 -23.17
N SER A 773 -54.95 18.24 -24.38
CA SER A 773 -54.56 18.98 -25.61
C SER A 773 -53.18 18.75 -26.26
N SER A 774 -53.18 17.86 -27.27
CA SER A 774 -52.45 17.98 -28.56
C SER A 774 -53.48 18.42 -29.65
N PRO A 775 -53.24 18.33 -30.99
CA PRO A 775 -51.99 18.20 -31.78
C PRO A 775 -51.66 19.60 -32.37
N PRO A 776 -51.50 19.92 -33.69
CA PRO A 776 -51.43 19.14 -34.97
C PRO A 776 -50.05 18.43 -35.12
N ARG A 777 -49.55 17.85 -36.23
CA ARG A 777 -49.93 17.18 -37.53
C ARG A 777 -48.58 16.65 -38.07
N THR A 778 -48.35 15.54 -38.79
CA THR A 778 -49.07 14.33 -39.28
C THR A 778 -47.94 13.31 -39.62
N GLU A 779 -48.08 12.04 -40.04
CA GLU A 779 -49.14 11.18 -40.58
C GLU A 779 -49.16 9.81 -39.86
N THR A 780 -50.15 8.96 -40.15
CA THR A 780 -50.26 7.54 -39.70
C THR A 780 -51.01 6.72 -40.78
N PRO A 781 -51.26 5.39 -40.68
CA PRO A 781 -50.68 4.35 -39.80
C PRO A 781 -50.26 3.05 -40.54
N ARG A 782 -49.55 2.13 -39.85
CA ARG A 782 -49.96 0.70 -39.74
C ARG A 782 -49.11 -0.12 -38.76
N THR A 783 -49.79 -1.00 -38.01
CA THR A 783 -49.29 -2.13 -37.19
C THR A 783 -48.28 -1.85 -36.07
N GLY A 784 -48.69 -2.05 -34.80
CA GLY A 784 -47.75 -1.89 -33.68
C GLY A 784 -48.21 -2.18 -32.24
N PHE A 785 -49.35 -2.83 -31.98
CA PHE A 785 -49.83 -3.06 -30.60
C PHE A 785 -48.83 -3.84 -29.72
N MET A 786 -48.04 -4.75 -30.30
CA MET A 786 -46.92 -5.42 -29.63
C MET A 786 -45.67 -4.52 -29.41
N ARG A 787 -45.45 -3.49 -30.22
CA ARG A 787 -44.35 -2.53 -30.00
C ARG A 787 -44.62 -1.66 -28.77
N LEU A 788 -45.88 -1.29 -28.52
CA LEU A 788 -46.25 -0.44 -27.39
C LEU A 788 -45.92 -1.08 -26.04
N LEU A 789 -46.20 -2.38 -25.86
CA LEU A 789 -45.89 -3.12 -24.62
C LEU A 789 -44.39 -3.31 -24.39
N GLY A 790 -43.62 -3.60 -25.45
CA GLY A 790 -42.15 -3.68 -25.37
C GLY A 790 -41.52 -2.33 -25.04
N TRP A 791 -42.00 -1.25 -25.66
CA TRP A 791 -41.56 0.10 -25.34
C TRP A 791 -42.01 0.55 -23.95
N LEU A 792 -43.21 0.21 -23.47
CA LEU A 792 -43.64 0.51 -22.09
C LEU A 792 -42.78 -0.20 -21.04
N ALA A 793 -42.45 -1.47 -21.24
CA ALA A 793 -41.59 -2.21 -20.31
C ALA A 793 -40.14 -1.67 -20.30
N ILE A 794 -39.62 -1.24 -21.45
CA ILE A 794 -38.30 -0.62 -21.52
C ILE A 794 -38.33 0.79 -20.91
N THR A 795 -39.32 1.63 -21.27
CA THR A 795 -39.41 3.03 -20.80
C THR A 795 -39.67 3.14 -19.29
N LEU A 796 -40.55 2.30 -18.72
CA LEU A 796 -40.78 2.25 -17.27
C LEU A 796 -39.52 1.84 -16.47
N VAL A 797 -38.64 1.03 -17.06
CA VAL A 797 -37.38 0.64 -16.42
C VAL A 797 -36.27 1.68 -16.67
N THR A 798 -36.21 2.32 -17.84
CA THR A 798 -35.26 3.42 -18.11
C THR A 798 -35.62 4.71 -17.37
N GLN A 799 -36.89 4.93 -17.00
CA GLN A 799 -37.30 6.03 -16.09
C GLN A 799 -36.76 5.86 -14.65
N HIS A 800 -36.14 4.73 -14.32
CA HIS A 800 -35.40 4.53 -13.08
C HIS A 800 -33.88 4.32 -13.30
N ALA A 801 -33.39 4.55 -14.52
CA ALA A 801 -31.97 4.77 -14.72
C ALA A 801 -31.63 6.18 -14.21
N TRP A 802 -31.07 6.26 -13.01
CA TRP A 802 -30.38 7.48 -12.54
C TRP A 802 -29.14 7.73 -13.38
N GLY A 803 -29.35 8.28 -14.57
CA GLY A 803 -28.38 9.08 -15.30
C GLY A 803 -28.62 10.55 -14.99
N SER A 804 -27.55 11.34 -14.93
CA SER A 804 -27.58 12.79 -14.77
C SER A 804 -28.01 13.48 -16.08
N ASP A 805 -29.25 13.24 -16.51
CA ASP A 805 -29.89 14.13 -17.47
C ASP A 805 -30.07 15.50 -16.77
N LEU A 806 -29.53 16.56 -17.37
CA LEU A 806 -29.95 17.90 -16.98
C LEU A 806 -31.46 18.02 -17.24
N PRO A 807 -32.26 18.45 -16.24
CA PRO A 807 -33.62 18.91 -16.43
C PRO A 807 -33.72 19.81 -17.65
N GLN A 808 -34.82 19.68 -18.39
CA GLN A 808 -35.01 20.44 -19.63
C GLN A 808 -34.82 21.95 -19.43
N GLU A 809 -35.23 22.46 -18.27
CA GLU A 809 -35.10 23.87 -17.87
C GLU A 809 -33.64 24.32 -17.69
N GLU A 810 -32.70 23.46 -17.28
CA GLU A 810 -31.31 23.86 -17.03
C GLU A 810 -30.50 24.03 -18.33
N ARG A 811 -30.89 23.32 -19.41
CA ARG A 811 -30.10 23.19 -20.65
C ARG A 811 -29.80 24.51 -21.34
N CYS A 812 -30.71 25.49 -21.28
CA CYS A 812 -30.53 26.77 -21.97
C CYS A 812 -29.36 27.57 -21.39
N VAL A 813 -29.34 27.78 -20.07
CA VAL A 813 -28.25 28.51 -19.39
C VAL A 813 -26.93 27.72 -19.49
N THR A 814 -26.98 26.39 -19.44
CA THR A 814 -25.81 25.53 -19.72
C THR A 814 -25.22 25.80 -21.11
N ALA A 815 -26.06 25.95 -22.14
CA ALA A 815 -25.60 26.30 -23.48
C ALA A 815 -25.00 27.70 -23.53
N VAL A 816 -25.65 28.70 -22.90
CA VAL A 816 -25.16 30.09 -22.83
C VAL A 816 -23.78 30.17 -22.17
N TYR A 817 -23.59 29.70 -20.93
CA TYR A 817 -22.28 29.81 -20.31
C TYR A 817 -21.21 28.96 -21.01
N SER A 818 -21.62 27.91 -21.74
CA SER A 818 -20.68 27.05 -22.46
C SER A 818 -20.19 27.64 -23.78
N THR A 819 -20.91 28.57 -24.44
CA THR A 819 -20.38 29.31 -25.60
C THR A 819 -19.21 30.21 -25.21
N PHE A 820 -19.28 30.83 -24.03
CA PHE A 820 -18.24 31.75 -23.57
C PHE A 820 -16.90 31.06 -23.27
N ASN A 821 -16.88 29.73 -23.09
CA ASN A 821 -15.63 28.95 -22.96
C ASN A 821 -14.66 29.09 -24.15
N TYR A 822 -15.15 29.53 -25.31
CA TYR A 822 -14.35 29.71 -26.52
C TYR A 822 -13.91 31.16 -26.74
N ILE A 823 -14.35 32.09 -25.88
CA ILE A 823 -14.01 33.52 -25.89
C ILE A 823 -13.13 33.80 -24.66
N SER A 824 -12.13 34.68 -24.78
CA SER A 824 -11.36 35.17 -23.63
C SER A 824 -11.76 36.61 -23.32
N PHE A 825 -11.95 36.91 -22.02
CA PHE A 825 -12.25 38.26 -21.54
C PHE A 825 -11.03 38.89 -20.86
N ALA A 826 -10.91 40.21 -20.93
CA ALA A 826 -9.92 40.98 -20.19
C ALA A 826 -10.07 40.73 -18.68
N GLY A 827 -8.94 40.80 -17.95
CA GLY A 827 -8.89 40.51 -16.52
C GLY A 827 -8.95 39.03 -16.14
N SER A 828 -9.10 38.09 -17.08
CA SER A 828 -9.12 36.64 -16.80
C SER A 828 -7.85 36.16 -16.09
N PRO A 829 -7.90 35.69 -14.81
CA PRO A 829 -6.72 35.20 -14.11
C PRO A 829 -6.26 33.83 -14.62
N ALA A 830 -4.98 33.51 -14.41
CA ALA A 830 -4.35 32.25 -14.82
C ALA A 830 -4.79 31.01 -13.98
N LYS A 831 -5.99 31.02 -13.40
CA LYS A 831 -6.42 30.17 -12.28
C LYS A 831 -7.63 29.26 -12.56
N GLY A 832 -7.88 28.96 -13.83
CA GLY A 832 -8.86 27.96 -14.26
C GLY A 832 -10.19 28.55 -14.74
N MET A 833 -10.89 27.77 -15.56
CA MET A 833 -12.07 28.19 -16.32
C MET A 833 -13.28 28.62 -15.47
N TRP A 834 -13.39 28.13 -14.23
CA TRP A 834 -14.50 28.50 -13.34
C TRP A 834 -14.25 29.82 -12.60
N ASP A 835 -13.00 30.22 -12.37
CA ASP A 835 -12.64 31.49 -11.71
C ASP A 835 -13.02 32.69 -12.62
N THR A 836 -12.89 32.54 -13.94
CA THR A 836 -13.36 33.54 -14.92
C THR A 836 -14.88 33.53 -15.01
N ARG A 837 -15.49 32.36 -15.29
CA ARG A 837 -16.93 32.22 -15.54
C ARG A 837 -17.81 32.69 -14.39
N CYS A 838 -17.35 32.54 -13.15
CA CYS A 838 -18.13 32.85 -11.97
C CYS A 838 -17.90 34.26 -11.41
N HIS A 839 -16.77 34.90 -11.74
CA HIS A 839 -16.33 36.14 -11.07
C HIS A 839 -15.83 37.26 -12.01
N ASN A 840 -15.54 37.00 -13.29
CA ASN A 840 -15.19 38.05 -14.24
C ASN A 840 -16.46 38.85 -14.60
N PRO A 841 -16.55 40.17 -14.29
CA PRO A 841 -17.76 40.95 -14.54
C PRO A 841 -18.11 41.04 -16.03
N LEU A 842 -17.14 40.96 -16.94
CA LEU A 842 -17.39 40.99 -18.39
C LEU A 842 -18.02 39.67 -18.88
N GLU A 843 -17.48 38.53 -18.43
CA GLU A 843 -17.99 37.20 -18.77
C GLU A 843 -19.37 36.98 -18.15
N VAL A 844 -19.55 37.32 -16.87
CA VAL A 844 -20.82 37.18 -16.16
C VAL A 844 -21.91 38.11 -16.73
N ALA A 845 -21.59 39.37 -17.05
CA ALA A 845 -22.55 40.26 -17.72
C ALA A 845 -22.98 39.70 -19.09
N SER A 846 -22.03 39.14 -19.85
CA SER A 846 -22.31 38.50 -21.15
C SER A 846 -23.21 37.26 -21.00
N ILE A 847 -23.01 36.45 -19.95
CA ILE A 847 -23.85 35.29 -19.62
C ILE A 847 -25.27 35.73 -19.24
N TYR A 848 -25.44 36.75 -18.38
CA TYR A 848 -26.76 37.26 -18.03
C TYR A 848 -27.49 37.87 -19.25
N ALA A 849 -26.83 38.71 -20.03
CA ALA A 849 -27.41 39.35 -21.22
C ALA A 849 -27.85 38.33 -22.29
N ALA A 850 -27.01 37.32 -22.57
CA ALA A 850 -27.37 36.25 -23.50
C ALA A 850 -28.50 35.36 -22.95
N SER A 851 -28.51 35.07 -21.66
CA SER A 851 -29.59 34.28 -21.03
C SER A 851 -30.93 35.02 -21.07
N ASP A 852 -30.93 36.34 -20.90
CA ASP A 852 -32.15 37.17 -20.96
C ASP A 852 -32.77 37.24 -22.37
N ILE A 853 -31.96 37.01 -23.42
CA ILE A 853 -32.41 37.01 -24.83
C ILE A 853 -32.84 35.62 -25.29
N TYR A 854 -32.14 34.56 -24.87
CA TYR A 854 -32.35 33.21 -25.41
C TYR A 854 -33.13 32.25 -24.49
N CYS A 855 -33.16 32.49 -23.17
CA CYS A 855 -33.74 31.56 -22.19
C CYS A 855 -35.02 32.10 -21.53
N ARG A 856 -35.97 31.20 -21.27
CA ARG A 856 -37.23 31.52 -20.57
C ARG A 856 -36.99 31.77 -19.08
N ASP A 857 -37.95 32.42 -18.42
CA ASP A 857 -37.87 32.76 -16.99
C ASP A 857 -37.67 31.53 -16.10
N SER A 858 -38.34 30.41 -16.42
CA SER A 858 -38.18 29.14 -15.72
C SER A 858 -36.78 28.53 -15.93
N GLU A 859 -36.27 28.60 -17.16
CA GLU A 859 -34.96 28.10 -17.56
C GLU A 859 -33.84 28.91 -16.91
N ARG A 860 -33.98 30.24 -16.87
CA ARG A 860 -33.07 31.16 -16.16
C ARG A 860 -33.03 30.84 -14.67
N ALA A 861 -34.19 30.70 -14.02
CA ALA A 861 -34.25 30.40 -12.58
C ALA A 861 -33.56 29.08 -12.22
N ALA A 862 -33.82 27.99 -12.96
CA ALA A 862 -33.17 26.70 -12.70
C ALA A 862 -31.68 26.73 -13.06
N GLY A 863 -31.34 27.26 -14.24
CA GLY A 863 -29.97 27.27 -14.76
C GLY A 863 -29.00 28.15 -13.98
N PHE A 864 -29.43 29.28 -13.41
CA PHE A 864 -28.57 30.09 -12.55
C PHE A 864 -28.36 29.49 -11.16
N VAL A 865 -29.35 28.78 -10.60
CA VAL A 865 -29.15 27.99 -9.37
C VAL A 865 -28.12 26.88 -9.60
N GLN A 866 -28.20 26.18 -10.74
CA GLN A 866 -27.19 25.20 -11.14
C GLN A 866 -25.80 25.86 -11.30
N LEU A 867 -25.71 26.97 -12.04
CA LEU A 867 -24.43 27.66 -12.26
C LEU A 867 -23.80 28.14 -10.95
N ALA A 868 -24.59 28.67 -10.01
CA ALA A 868 -24.11 29.06 -8.69
C ALA A 868 -23.54 27.87 -7.89
N ALA A 869 -24.25 26.73 -7.87
CA ALA A 869 -23.75 25.51 -7.23
C ALA A 869 -22.44 25.00 -7.86
N LEU A 870 -22.32 25.07 -9.19
CA LEU A 870 -21.09 24.70 -9.91
C LEU A 870 -19.95 25.70 -9.64
N CYS A 871 -20.25 26.98 -9.44
CA CYS A 871 -19.27 27.99 -9.01
C CYS A 871 -18.74 27.74 -7.60
N GLU A 872 -19.60 27.34 -6.66
CA GLU A 872 -19.18 26.94 -5.32
C GLU A 872 -18.33 25.67 -5.35
N GLU A 873 -18.80 24.61 -6.03
CA GLU A 873 -18.13 23.30 -6.07
C GLU A 873 -16.78 23.34 -6.82
N PHE A 874 -16.74 23.93 -8.02
CA PHE A 874 -15.56 23.91 -8.89
C PHE A 874 -14.72 25.20 -8.83
N GLY A 875 -15.32 26.33 -8.49
CA GLY A 875 -14.66 27.63 -8.35
C GLY A 875 -14.25 28.00 -6.92
N ASN A 876 -14.84 27.38 -5.88
CA ASN A 876 -14.74 27.82 -4.47
C ASN A 876 -15.15 29.31 -4.28
N ARG A 877 -16.10 29.79 -5.09
CA ARG A 877 -16.61 31.17 -5.10
C ARG A 877 -18.10 31.18 -5.41
N GLU A 878 -18.83 32.07 -4.76
CA GLU A 878 -20.20 32.40 -5.15
C GLU A 878 -20.21 33.05 -6.55
N LEU A 879 -21.26 32.78 -7.33
CA LEU A 879 -21.49 33.43 -8.62
C LEU A 879 -21.71 34.94 -8.40
N LEU A 880 -21.07 35.78 -9.21
CA LEU A 880 -21.19 37.22 -9.11
C LEU A 880 -22.68 37.66 -9.23
N PRO A 881 -23.22 38.39 -8.24
CA PRO A 881 -24.65 38.73 -8.19
C PRO A 881 -25.03 39.69 -9.32
N ARG A 882 -26.25 39.57 -9.83
CA ARG A 882 -26.74 40.31 -11.01
C ARG A 882 -26.70 41.84 -10.79
N GLU A 883 -26.88 42.28 -9.55
CA GLU A 883 -26.80 43.67 -9.11
C GLU A 883 -25.41 44.28 -9.36
N ALA A 884 -24.34 43.49 -9.23
CA ALA A 884 -22.96 43.95 -9.40
C ALA A 884 -22.57 44.23 -10.86
N VAL A 885 -23.41 43.82 -11.81
CA VAL A 885 -23.24 44.06 -13.27
C VAL A 885 -24.44 44.78 -13.89
N ALA A 886 -25.33 45.34 -13.08
CA ALA A 886 -26.60 45.92 -13.52
C ALA A 886 -26.46 47.06 -14.54
N GLU A 887 -25.41 47.88 -14.44
CA GLU A 887 -25.13 48.97 -15.41
C GLU A 887 -24.98 48.44 -16.85
N ASN A 888 -24.32 47.28 -17.00
CA ASN A 888 -24.13 46.59 -18.29
C ASN A 888 -25.36 45.78 -18.74
N LEU A 889 -26.41 45.68 -17.92
CA LEU A 889 -27.62 44.89 -18.20
C LEU A 889 -28.87 45.76 -18.46
N THR A 890 -28.70 47.07 -18.64
CA THR A 890 -29.78 47.94 -19.12
C THR A 890 -30.15 47.61 -20.57
N GLU A 891 -31.41 47.82 -20.99
CA GLU A 891 -31.83 47.49 -22.36
C GLU A 891 -30.96 48.16 -23.43
N ASP A 892 -30.55 49.40 -23.18
CA ASP A 892 -29.73 50.16 -24.12
C ASP A 892 -28.25 49.74 -24.09
N ALA A 893 -27.74 49.24 -22.96
CA ALA A 893 -26.42 48.59 -22.93
C ALA A 893 -26.45 47.27 -23.72
N VAL A 894 -27.46 46.42 -23.50
CA VAL A 894 -27.61 45.13 -24.18
C VAL A 894 -27.82 45.31 -25.69
N ARG A 895 -28.62 46.30 -26.12
CA ARG A 895 -28.80 46.65 -27.55
C ARG A 895 -27.50 47.11 -28.23
N ASN A 896 -26.55 47.68 -27.48
CA ASN A 896 -25.28 48.17 -27.99
C ASN A 896 -24.11 47.17 -27.84
N MET A 897 -24.32 45.99 -27.25
CA MET A 897 -23.28 44.95 -27.17
C MET A 897 -22.91 44.43 -28.56
N ARG A 898 -21.61 44.18 -28.80
CA ARG A 898 -21.16 43.51 -30.02
C ARG A 898 -21.69 42.08 -30.06
N THR A 899 -22.43 41.74 -31.10
CA THR A 899 -22.82 40.36 -31.42
C THR A 899 -21.65 39.61 -32.05
N VAL A 900 -21.39 38.38 -31.59
CA VAL A 900 -20.24 37.56 -31.99
C VAL A 900 -20.69 36.20 -32.53
N ASP A 901 -20.16 35.80 -33.69
CA ASP A 901 -20.34 34.48 -34.29
C ASP A 901 -19.25 33.47 -33.87
N TYR A 902 -19.53 32.17 -34.10
CA TYR A 902 -18.59 31.09 -33.76
C TYR A 902 -17.24 31.23 -34.50
N LEU A 903 -16.15 31.17 -33.75
CA LEU A 903 -14.75 31.37 -34.20
C LEU A 903 -14.40 32.78 -34.72
N GLU A 904 -15.28 33.78 -34.58
CA GLU A 904 -14.97 35.18 -34.92
C GLU A 904 -13.93 35.78 -33.95
N LEU A 905 -13.98 35.39 -32.67
CA LEU A 905 -13.03 35.79 -31.64
C LEU A 905 -12.17 34.59 -31.21
N SER A 906 -10.86 34.80 -31.12
CA SER A 906 -9.88 33.78 -30.71
C SER A 906 -9.61 33.86 -29.20
N ARG A 907 -9.43 32.71 -28.55
CA ARG A 907 -8.94 32.64 -27.15
C ARG A 907 -7.61 33.38 -26.91
N ALA A 908 -6.85 33.69 -27.96
CA ALA A 908 -5.60 34.45 -27.87
C ALA A 908 -5.81 35.96 -27.66
N GLU A 909 -6.99 36.50 -27.97
CA GLU A 909 -7.28 37.94 -28.00
C GLU A 909 -8.38 38.27 -26.97
N PRO A 910 -8.01 38.76 -25.76
CA PRO A 910 -8.98 39.02 -24.71
C PRO A 910 -9.83 40.27 -25.00
N VAL A 911 -11.14 40.13 -24.90
CA VAL A 911 -12.12 41.21 -25.13
C VAL A 911 -12.27 42.08 -23.88
N ASP A 912 -12.23 43.39 -24.04
CA ASP A 912 -12.29 44.40 -22.97
C ASP A 912 -13.72 44.89 -22.62
N ALA A 913 -14.73 44.49 -23.40
CA ALA A 913 -16.15 44.80 -23.22
C ALA A 913 -17.02 43.52 -23.13
N PRO A 914 -18.22 43.59 -22.53
CA PRO A 914 -19.19 42.49 -22.61
C PRO A 914 -19.67 42.29 -24.05
N VAL A 915 -19.93 41.05 -24.44
CA VAL A 915 -20.34 40.67 -25.81
C VAL A 915 -21.56 39.78 -25.80
N LEU A 916 -22.39 39.92 -26.83
CA LEU A 916 -23.56 39.07 -27.04
C LEU A 916 -23.22 37.97 -28.05
N ILE A 917 -23.74 36.76 -27.85
CA ILE A 917 -23.60 35.67 -28.84
C ILE A 917 -24.68 35.78 -29.92
N SER A 918 -24.36 35.45 -31.17
CA SER A 918 -25.32 35.37 -32.25
C SER A 918 -26.33 34.22 -32.06
N ALA A 919 -27.51 34.33 -32.66
CA ALA A 919 -28.53 33.28 -32.60
C ALA A 919 -28.07 31.99 -33.31
N SER A 920 -27.23 32.10 -34.36
CA SER A 920 -26.57 30.96 -35.00
C SER A 920 -25.66 30.22 -34.03
N TYR A 921 -24.81 30.95 -33.29
CA TYR A 921 -23.87 30.35 -32.36
C TYR A 921 -24.57 29.72 -31.14
N PHE A 922 -25.57 30.41 -30.56
CA PHE A 922 -26.40 29.84 -29.49
C PHE A 922 -27.06 28.51 -29.92
N ASN A 923 -27.75 28.50 -31.07
CA ASN A 923 -28.40 27.28 -31.58
C ASN A 923 -27.38 26.16 -31.86
N LEU A 924 -26.19 26.48 -32.35
CA LEU A 924 -25.13 25.50 -32.61
C LEU A 924 -24.64 24.83 -31.31
N MET A 925 -24.45 25.62 -30.25
CA MET A 925 -24.00 25.10 -28.96
C MET A 925 -25.10 24.37 -28.19
N PHE A 926 -26.34 24.87 -28.24
CA PHE A 926 -27.50 24.20 -27.66
C PHE A 926 -27.70 22.80 -28.27
N ASN A 927 -27.68 22.69 -29.61
CA ASN A 927 -27.76 21.40 -30.31
C ASN A 927 -26.56 20.49 -30.01
N THR A 928 -25.35 21.06 -29.83
CA THR A 928 -24.14 20.31 -29.45
C THR A 928 -24.29 19.66 -28.07
N ILE A 929 -24.76 20.43 -27.08
CA ILE A 929 -24.96 19.96 -25.70
C ILE A 929 -26.12 18.98 -25.60
N ASP A 930 -27.27 19.24 -26.23
CA ASP A 930 -28.41 18.32 -26.22
C ASP A 930 -28.02 16.94 -26.82
N SER A 931 -27.27 16.96 -27.92
CA SER A 931 -26.75 15.72 -28.54
C SER A 931 -25.80 14.99 -27.59
N TRP A 932 -24.84 15.69 -26.98
CA TRP A 932 -23.87 15.08 -26.05
C TRP A 932 -24.52 14.51 -24.78
N GLN A 933 -25.49 15.22 -24.20
CA GLN A 933 -26.27 14.76 -23.04
C GLN A 933 -27.06 13.50 -23.40
N TYR A 934 -27.80 13.52 -24.51
CA TYR A 934 -28.59 12.38 -24.97
C TYR A 934 -27.73 11.14 -25.27
N GLU A 935 -26.54 11.31 -25.87
CA GLU A 935 -25.60 10.20 -26.07
C GLU A 935 -25.15 9.62 -24.73
N THR A 936 -24.70 10.48 -23.79
CA THR A 936 -24.23 10.08 -22.46
C THR A 936 -25.31 9.34 -21.67
N TRP A 937 -26.53 9.88 -21.62
CA TRP A 937 -27.68 9.22 -20.98
C TRP A 937 -27.95 7.84 -21.59
N SER A 938 -28.06 7.80 -22.92
CA SER A 938 -28.43 6.56 -23.61
C SER A 938 -27.34 5.49 -23.49
N HIS A 939 -26.05 5.87 -23.41
CA HIS A 939 -24.94 4.92 -23.16
C HIS A 939 -25.20 4.10 -21.89
N HIS A 940 -25.61 4.76 -20.81
CA HIS A 940 -25.96 4.11 -19.54
C HIS A 940 -27.30 3.38 -19.61
N ALA A 941 -28.35 4.00 -20.17
CA ALA A 941 -29.68 3.41 -20.29
C ALA A 941 -29.66 2.05 -21.04
N PHE A 942 -28.85 1.93 -22.09
CA PHE A 942 -28.73 0.70 -22.86
C PHE A 942 -27.94 -0.41 -22.12
N GLY A 943 -27.02 -0.03 -21.22
CA GLY A 943 -26.43 -0.95 -20.26
C GLY A 943 -27.48 -1.53 -19.30
N TYR A 944 -28.35 -0.68 -18.75
CA TYR A 944 -29.45 -1.10 -17.87
C TYR A 944 -30.48 -2.00 -18.58
N ALA A 945 -30.77 -1.77 -19.86
CA ALA A 945 -31.63 -2.65 -20.66
C ALA A 945 -31.11 -4.10 -20.72
N GLY A 946 -29.80 -4.30 -20.74
CA GLY A 946 -29.17 -5.61 -20.63
C GLY A 946 -29.45 -6.31 -19.29
N TYR A 947 -29.44 -5.58 -18.17
CA TYR A 947 -29.83 -6.11 -16.86
C TYR A 947 -31.33 -6.42 -16.79
N ALA A 948 -32.18 -5.55 -17.33
CA ALA A 948 -33.63 -5.74 -17.36
C ALA A 948 -34.01 -7.05 -18.08
N TYR A 949 -33.38 -7.33 -19.21
CA TYR A 949 -33.54 -8.59 -19.95
C TYR A 949 -33.26 -9.82 -19.07
N TRP A 950 -32.08 -9.88 -18.45
CA TRP A 950 -31.71 -11.03 -17.61
C TRP A 950 -32.53 -11.12 -16.31
N CYS A 951 -32.94 -9.99 -15.73
CA CYS A 951 -33.85 -9.96 -14.59
C CYS A 951 -35.21 -10.59 -14.95
N GLY A 952 -35.81 -10.22 -16.09
CA GLY A 952 -37.05 -10.81 -16.58
C GLY A 952 -36.94 -12.32 -16.82
N ILE A 953 -35.85 -12.78 -17.44
CA ILE A 953 -35.59 -14.22 -17.67
C ILE A 953 -35.44 -14.99 -16.35
N LEU A 954 -34.75 -14.42 -15.35
CA LEU A 954 -34.59 -15.05 -14.03
C LEU A 954 -35.92 -15.08 -13.25
N LEU A 955 -36.67 -13.97 -13.24
CA LEU A 955 -37.99 -13.90 -12.62
C LEU A 955 -38.97 -14.91 -13.24
N PHE A 956 -38.96 -15.08 -14.56
CA PHE A 956 -39.74 -16.11 -15.24
C PHE A 956 -39.33 -17.53 -14.79
N GLY A 957 -38.02 -17.82 -14.68
CA GLY A 957 -37.53 -19.08 -14.15
C GLY A 957 -37.98 -19.35 -12.70
N ILE A 958 -37.93 -18.33 -11.84
CA ILE A 958 -38.37 -18.42 -10.44
C ILE A 958 -39.89 -18.64 -10.36
N ALA A 959 -40.68 -17.88 -11.12
CA ALA A 959 -42.14 -18.03 -11.19
C ALA A 959 -42.55 -19.42 -11.72
N SER A 960 -41.83 -19.94 -12.72
CA SER A 960 -42.01 -21.30 -13.23
C SER A 960 -41.73 -22.35 -12.15
N ARG A 961 -40.63 -22.21 -11.38
CA ARG A 961 -40.31 -23.14 -10.28
C ARG A 961 -41.36 -23.07 -9.16
N LEU A 962 -41.74 -21.88 -8.72
CA LEU A 962 -42.77 -21.69 -7.69
C LEU A 962 -44.12 -22.28 -8.12
N SER A 963 -44.51 -22.07 -9.39
CA SER A 963 -45.71 -22.67 -9.97
C SER A 963 -45.63 -24.21 -9.97
N SER A 964 -44.49 -24.78 -10.35
CA SER A 964 -44.31 -26.24 -10.32
C SER A 964 -44.38 -26.84 -8.91
N LEU A 965 -43.85 -26.12 -7.89
CA LEU A 965 -43.93 -26.51 -6.48
C LEU A 965 -45.33 -26.35 -5.90
N ALA A 966 -46.06 -25.31 -6.30
CA ALA A 966 -47.46 -25.11 -5.91
C ALA A 966 -48.37 -26.20 -6.50
N LEU A 967 -48.12 -26.61 -7.75
CA LEU A 967 -48.86 -27.70 -8.40
C LEU A 967 -48.51 -29.08 -7.82
N SER A 968 -47.23 -29.37 -7.56
CA SER A 968 -46.82 -30.65 -6.97
C SER A 968 -47.25 -30.80 -5.51
N SER A 969 -47.18 -29.73 -4.71
CA SER A 969 -47.67 -29.76 -3.32
C SER A 969 -49.20 -29.86 -3.22
N ARG A 970 -49.95 -29.33 -4.19
CA ARG A 970 -51.39 -29.60 -4.33
C ARG A 970 -51.66 -31.06 -4.70
N LYS A 971 -50.89 -31.63 -5.64
CA LYS A 971 -51.02 -33.05 -6.02
C LYS A 971 -50.72 -33.98 -4.84
N PHE A 972 -49.60 -33.76 -4.13
CA PHE A 972 -49.22 -34.55 -2.96
C PHE A 972 -50.19 -34.40 -1.78
N ARG A 973 -50.81 -33.22 -1.61
CA ARG A 973 -51.86 -33.02 -0.61
C ARG A 973 -53.16 -33.74 -0.97
N ALA A 974 -53.56 -33.71 -2.25
CA ALA A 974 -54.70 -34.47 -2.75
C ALA A 974 -54.46 -36.00 -2.69
N GLU A 975 -53.25 -36.47 -3.03
CA GLU A 975 -52.86 -37.88 -2.87
C GLU A 975 -52.89 -38.30 -1.38
N ARG A 976 -52.40 -37.45 -0.46
CA ARG A 976 -52.46 -37.72 0.98
C ARG A 976 -53.88 -37.64 1.58
N GLU A 977 -54.75 -36.77 1.05
CA GLU A 977 -56.18 -36.73 1.42
C GLU A 977 -56.94 -37.96 0.87
N LEU A 978 -56.55 -38.48 -0.30
CA LEU A 978 -57.01 -39.77 -0.82
C LEU A 978 -56.53 -40.94 0.06
N GLU A 979 -55.26 -40.95 0.48
CA GLU A 979 -54.73 -41.96 1.42
C GLU A 979 -55.40 -41.90 2.81
N SER A 980 -55.73 -40.71 3.33
CA SER A 980 -56.43 -40.60 4.62
C SER A 980 -57.91 -40.99 4.52
N ASN A 981 -58.55 -40.71 3.39
CA ASN A 981 -59.96 -41.04 3.17
C ASN A 981 -60.18 -42.47 2.65
N ALA A 982 -59.12 -43.18 2.22
CA ALA A 982 -59.20 -44.58 1.79
C ALA A 982 -59.67 -45.58 2.88
N TYR A 983 -59.74 -45.15 4.15
CA TYR A 983 -60.36 -45.91 5.24
C TYR A 983 -61.86 -45.65 5.44
N ALA A 984 -62.49 -44.80 4.60
CA ALA A 984 -63.92 -44.50 4.64
C ALA A 984 -64.52 -44.41 3.22
N TYR A 985 -65.15 -45.52 2.79
CA TYR A 985 -65.91 -45.72 1.54
C TYR A 985 -65.10 -45.83 0.22
N PRO A 986 -65.60 -46.62 -0.76
CA PRO A 986 -64.95 -46.75 -2.07
C PRO A 986 -65.08 -45.45 -2.90
N PRO A 987 -64.12 -45.18 -3.79
CA PRO A 987 -64.07 -43.89 -4.51
C PRO A 987 -65.14 -43.79 -5.60
N THR A 988 -65.95 -42.74 -5.54
CA THR A 988 -66.81 -42.30 -6.65
C THR A 988 -65.97 -41.62 -7.73
N GLU A 989 -66.17 -41.96 -9.00
CA GLU A 989 -65.32 -41.59 -10.17
C GLU A 989 -65.22 -40.08 -10.49
N THR A 990 -65.96 -39.20 -9.81
CA THR A 990 -66.26 -37.84 -10.28
C THR A 990 -65.15 -36.80 -10.10
N ALA A 991 -64.07 -37.10 -9.37
CA ALA A 991 -63.00 -36.14 -9.09
C ALA A 991 -61.92 -36.00 -10.19
N TYR A 992 -61.88 -36.88 -11.20
CA TYR A 992 -60.73 -37.01 -12.11
C TYR A 992 -60.64 -35.94 -13.22
N HIS A 993 -61.73 -35.23 -13.53
CA HIS A 993 -61.84 -34.46 -14.78
C HIS A 993 -61.16 -33.08 -14.81
N ASN A 994 -60.96 -32.43 -13.67
CA ASN A 994 -60.50 -31.02 -13.62
C ASN A 994 -58.97 -30.83 -13.72
N SER A 995 -58.17 -31.91 -13.77
CA SER A 995 -56.70 -31.85 -13.89
C SER A 995 -56.17 -31.86 -15.34
N LEU A 996 -57.02 -32.18 -16.32
CA LEU A 996 -56.59 -32.57 -17.67
C LEU A 996 -56.10 -31.41 -18.56
N TRP A 997 -56.61 -30.18 -18.39
CA TRP A 997 -56.26 -29.07 -19.29
C TRP A 997 -54.87 -28.47 -19.01
N THR A 998 -54.56 -28.21 -17.74
CA THR A 998 -53.23 -27.73 -17.32
C THR A 998 -52.16 -28.78 -17.55
N GLY A 999 -52.46 -30.06 -17.28
CA GLY A 999 -51.56 -31.18 -17.58
C GLY A 999 -51.20 -31.29 -19.07
N LYS A 1000 -52.19 -31.22 -19.97
CA LYS A 1000 -51.95 -31.26 -21.43
C LYS A 1000 -51.11 -30.08 -21.93
N LEU A 1001 -51.35 -28.86 -21.43
CA LEU A 1001 -50.58 -27.67 -21.81
C LEU A 1001 -49.13 -27.73 -21.31
N ILE A 1002 -48.92 -28.15 -20.06
CA ILE A 1002 -47.58 -28.34 -19.48
C ILE A 1002 -46.83 -29.45 -20.22
N HIS A 1003 -47.50 -30.58 -20.52
CA HIS A 1003 -46.90 -31.68 -21.28
C HIS A 1003 -46.57 -31.26 -22.72
N TRP A 1004 -47.45 -30.52 -23.40
CA TRP A 1004 -47.17 -29.98 -24.73
C TRP A 1004 -45.94 -29.05 -24.72
N ALA A 1005 -45.86 -28.14 -23.75
CA ALA A 1005 -44.72 -27.23 -23.61
C ALA A 1005 -43.41 -27.97 -23.25
N GLN A 1006 -43.48 -28.99 -22.39
CA GLN A 1006 -42.34 -29.86 -22.11
C GLN A 1006 -41.86 -30.57 -23.39
N THR A 1007 -42.77 -31.21 -24.13
CA THR A 1007 -42.46 -32.02 -25.32
C THR A 1007 -42.00 -31.20 -26.53
N HIS A 1008 -42.52 -29.98 -26.74
CA HIS A 1008 -42.25 -29.19 -27.96
C HIS A 1008 -41.31 -27.99 -27.76
N LEU A 1009 -41.23 -27.43 -26.54
CA LEU A 1009 -40.44 -26.22 -26.26
C LEU A 1009 -39.24 -26.47 -25.32
N ILE A 1010 -39.42 -27.21 -24.23
CA ILE A 1010 -38.41 -27.31 -23.17
C ILE A 1010 -37.40 -28.45 -23.41
N VAL A 1011 -37.88 -29.68 -23.66
CA VAL A 1011 -37.05 -30.89 -23.78
C VAL A 1011 -36.31 -31.03 -25.13
N PRO A 1012 -36.90 -30.71 -26.31
CA PRO A 1012 -36.23 -31.01 -27.57
C PRO A 1012 -35.02 -30.11 -27.84
N ALA A 1013 -33.96 -30.70 -28.38
CA ALA A 1013 -32.76 -29.99 -28.80
C ALA A 1013 -33.05 -29.04 -30.00
N PRO A 1014 -32.29 -27.93 -30.15
CA PRO A 1014 -32.54 -26.97 -31.23
C PRO A 1014 -32.18 -27.50 -32.62
N LEU A 1015 -31.13 -28.32 -32.75
CA LEU A 1015 -30.63 -28.85 -34.02
C LEU A 1015 -30.30 -30.36 -33.91
N PRO A 1016 -30.39 -31.12 -35.02
CA PRO A 1016 -29.92 -32.51 -35.07
C PRO A 1016 -28.41 -32.60 -34.83
N MET A 1017 -27.90 -33.81 -34.51
CA MET A 1017 -26.56 -34.02 -33.92
C MET A 1017 -25.41 -33.25 -34.58
N GLN A 1018 -25.34 -33.20 -35.92
CA GLN A 1018 -24.27 -32.50 -36.66
C GLN A 1018 -24.30 -30.96 -36.50
N GLY A 1019 -25.47 -30.37 -36.20
CA GLY A 1019 -25.64 -28.92 -36.02
C GLY A 1019 -25.47 -28.43 -34.58
N ARG A 1020 -25.16 -29.31 -33.61
CA ARG A 1020 -25.14 -28.95 -32.18
C ARG A 1020 -24.10 -27.90 -31.80
N ASN A 1021 -23.02 -27.75 -32.57
CA ASN A 1021 -21.95 -26.78 -32.32
C ASN A 1021 -22.19 -25.48 -33.08
N PHE A 1022 -22.93 -24.54 -32.49
CA PHE A 1022 -23.04 -23.17 -33.01
C PHE A 1022 -22.13 -22.24 -32.18
N VAL A 1023 -21.20 -21.54 -32.85
CA VAL A 1023 -20.10 -20.76 -32.22
C VAL A 1023 -19.32 -21.60 -31.18
N GLY A 1024 -19.01 -22.86 -31.52
CA GLY A 1024 -18.17 -23.74 -30.69
C GLY A 1024 -18.71 -24.06 -29.28
N CYS A 1025 -20.04 -24.06 -29.09
CA CYS A 1025 -20.68 -24.59 -27.88
C CYS A 1025 -21.89 -25.45 -28.25
N THR A 1026 -22.13 -26.48 -27.44
CA THR A 1026 -23.32 -27.33 -27.50
C THR A 1026 -24.45 -26.73 -26.67
N TYR A 1027 -25.58 -26.45 -27.31
CA TYR A 1027 -26.81 -26.06 -26.62
C TYR A 1027 -27.55 -27.29 -26.12
N SER A 1028 -28.05 -27.29 -24.88
CA SER A 1028 -28.76 -28.45 -24.32
C SER A 1028 -30.26 -28.43 -24.63
N THR A 1029 -30.88 -27.24 -24.65
CA THR A 1029 -32.32 -27.08 -24.95
C THR A 1029 -32.62 -25.94 -25.94
N ARG A 1030 -33.82 -25.93 -26.54
CA ARG A 1030 -34.30 -24.83 -27.40
C ARG A 1030 -34.48 -23.51 -26.64
N VAL A 1031 -34.91 -23.56 -25.38
CA VAL A 1031 -35.10 -22.36 -24.55
C VAL A 1031 -33.77 -21.65 -24.29
N GLU A 1032 -32.70 -22.39 -23.95
CA GLU A 1032 -31.36 -21.83 -23.78
C GLU A 1032 -30.86 -21.12 -25.05
N ALA A 1033 -31.09 -21.71 -26.22
CA ALA A 1033 -30.72 -21.12 -27.50
C ALA A 1033 -31.49 -19.82 -27.78
N LEU A 1034 -32.81 -19.80 -27.56
CA LEU A 1034 -33.64 -18.60 -27.74
C LEU A 1034 -33.23 -17.46 -26.79
N VAL A 1035 -32.95 -17.76 -25.52
CA VAL A 1035 -32.50 -16.78 -24.52
C VAL A 1035 -31.13 -16.19 -24.90
N VAL A 1036 -30.19 -17.02 -25.39
CA VAL A 1036 -28.88 -16.55 -25.84
C VAL A 1036 -28.98 -15.71 -27.12
N VAL A 1037 -29.74 -16.15 -28.12
CA VAL A 1037 -29.90 -15.42 -29.39
C VAL A 1037 -30.64 -14.11 -29.17
N GLY A 1038 -31.69 -14.09 -28.34
CA GLY A 1038 -32.40 -12.86 -27.96
C GLY A 1038 -31.47 -11.83 -27.30
N PHE A 1039 -30.58 -12.29 -26.41
CA PHE A 1039 -29.58 -11.43 -25.78
C PHE A 1039 -28.54 -10.88 -26.75
N TRP A 1040 -28.08 -11.71 -27.70
CA TRP A 1040 -27.15 -11.30 -28.75
C TRP A 1040 -27.77 -10.25 -29.68
N LEU A 1041 -29.00 -10.48 -30.15
CA LEU A 1041 -29.73 -9.52 -30.98
C LEU A 1041 -29.96 -8.20 -30.24
N LEU A 1042 -30.42 -8.24 -28.98
CA LEU A 1042 -30.61 -7.05 -28.16
C LEU A 1042 -29.31 -6.24 -28.02
N SER A 1043 -28.21 -6.90 -27.67
CA SER A 1043 -26.91 -6.26 -27.46
C SER A 1043 -26.34 -5.65 -28.74
N ILE A 1044 -26.52 -6.31 -29.90
CA ILE A 1044 -26.07 -5.80 -31.19
C ILE A 1044 -26.92 -4.59 -31.61
N ILE A 1045 -28.25 -4.68 -31.50
CA ILE A 1045 -29.16 -3.58 -31.85
C ILE A 1045 -28.85 -2.33 -31.00
N LEU A 1046 -28.73 -2.49 -29.68
CA LEU A 1046 -28.37 -1.39 -28.78
C LEU A 1046 -26.94 -0.84 -28.98
N SER A 1047 -26.04 -1.59 -29.63
CA SER A 1047 -24.70 -1.08 -29.98
C SER A 1047 -24.68 -0.25 -31.27
N VAL A 1048 -25.77 -0.23 -32.05
CA VAL A 1048 -25.83 0.35 -33.41
C VAL A 1048 -26.94 1.40 -33.57
N VAL A 1049 -28.03 1.30 -32.80
CA VAL A 1049 -29.21 2.17 -32.95
C VAL A 1049 -29.14 3.37 -32.02
N GLY A 1050 -29.62 4.52 -32.51
CA GLY A 1050 -30.05 5.63 -31.65
C GLY A 1050 -29.07 6.77 -31.49
N TYR A 1051 -28.16 7.01 -32.44
CA TYR A 1051 -27.21 8.13 -32.41
C TYR A 1051 -27.83 9.45 -32.90
N ARG A 1052 -27.70 10.54 -32.13
CA ARG A 1052 -27.99 11.92 -32.59
C ARG A 1052 -26.74 12.53 -33.19
N THR A 1053 -26.80 12.90 -34.48
CA THR A 1053 -25.68 13.55 -35.18
C THR A 1053 -26.18 14.67 -36.09
N PHE A 1054 -25.40 15.74 -36.22
CA PHE A 1054 -25.69 16.88 -37.07
C PHE A 1054 -24.40 17.54 -37.57
N ALA A 1055 -24.43 18.17 -38.74
CA ALA A 1055 -23.24 18.82 -39.31
C ALA A 1055 -22.91 20.13 -38.57
N GLY A 1056 -21.62 20.38 -38.31
CA GLY A 1056 -21.15 21.61 -37.65
C GLY A 1056 -21.08 21.56 -36.12
N ASN A 1057 -21.35 20.40 -35.50
CA ASN A 1057 -21.20 20.19 -34.05
C ASN A 1057 -19.81 20.64 -33.54
N ILE A 1058 -19.79 21.42 -32.46
CA ILE A 1058 -18.58 22.10 -31.96
C ILE A 1058 -17.52 21.13 -31.41
N TYR A 1059 -17.91 19.95 -30.92
CA TYR A 1059 -16.96 18.93 -30.46
C TYR A 1059 -16.40 18.10 -31.63
N TRP A 1060 -17.23 17.77 -32.61
CA TRP A 1060 -16.85 16.95 -33.78
C TRP A 1060 -17.62 17.42 -35.02
N PRO A 1061 -17.04 18.27 -35.90
CA PRO A 1061 -17.80 18.92 -36.97
C PRO A 1061 -18.35 17.95 -38.03
N ASN A 1062 -17.66 16.82 -38.24
CA ASN A 1062 -18.04 15.78 -39.19
C ASN A 1062 -18.98 14.74 -38.54
N THR A 1063 -20.11 14.46 -39.19
CA THR A 1063 -21.05 13.39 -38.77
C THR A 1063 -20.40 12.00 -38.74
N THR A 1064 -19.49 11.70 -39.69
CA THR A 1064 -18.73 10.43 -39.71
C THR A 1064 -17.89 10.24 -38.45
N ASP A 1065 -17.27 11.30 -37.94
CA ASP A 1065 -16.39 11.22 -36.78
C ASP A 1065 -17.22 11.22 -35.47
N GLN A 1066 -18.39 11.88 -35.44
CA GLN A 1066 -19.40 11.72 -34.40
C GLN A 1066 -19.86 10.25 -34.28
N ILE A 1067 -20.28 9.62 -35.39
CA ILE A 1067 -20.75 8.21 -35.40
C ILE A 1067 -19.64 7.27 -34.91
N LEU A 1068 -18.40 7.45 -35.38
CA LEU A 1068 -17.26 6.65 -34.93
C LEU A 1068 -17.02 6.80 -33.42
N ARG A 1069 -17.05 8.03 -32.91
CA ARG A 1069 -16.82 8.32 -31.49
C ARG A 1069 -17.93 7.76 -30.61
N TYR A 1070 -19.19 8.06 -30.92
CA TYR A 1070 -20.32 7.60 -30.13
C TYR A 1070 -20.46 6.07 -30.16
N SER A 1071 -20.13 5.42 -31.28
CA SER A 1071 -20.05 3.96 -31.37
C SER A 1071 -18.92 3.36 -30.54
N ALA A 1072 -17.77 4.03 -30.45
CA ALA A 1072 -16.66 3.60 -29.61
C ALA A 1072 -17.02 3.69 -28.11
N ASP A 1073 -17.59 4.82 -27.68
CA ASP A 1073 -18.03 5.02 -26.29
C ASP A 1073 -19.14 4.02 -25.90
N ARG A 1074 -20.15 3.83 -26.77
CA ARG A 1074 -21.26 2.86 -26.61
C ARG A 1074 -20.75 1.43 -26.40
N THR A 1075 -19.88 0.95 -27.28
CA THR A 1075 -19.37 -0.43 -27.21
C THR A 1075 -18.47 -0.64 -25.99
N GLY A 1076 -17.72 0.37 -25.55
CA GLY A 1076 -16.94 0.32 -24.31
C GLY A 1076 -17.84 0.20 -23.07
N ILE A 1077 -18.85 1.08 -22.95
CA ILE A 1077 -19.76 1.12 -21.80
C ILE A 1077 -20.63 -0.15 -21.74
N MET A 1078 -21.13 -0.64 -22.87
CA MET A 1078 -21.88 -1.90 -22.92
C MET A 1078 -21.03 -3.14 -22.61
N SER A 1079 -19.76 -3.16 -23.05
CA SER A 1079 -18.81 -4.22 -22.69
C SER A 1079 -18.63 -4.30 -21.16
N PHE A 1080 -18.44 -3.14 -20.51
CA PHE A 1080 -18.32 -3.04 -19.06
C PHE A 1080 -19.62 -3.42 -18.33
N ALA A 1081 -20.78 -3.00 -18.85
CA ALA A 1081 -22.08 -3.37 -18.31
C ALA A 1081 -22.33 -4.89 -18.29
N ASN A 1082 -21.66 -5.67 -19.15
CA ASN A 1082 -21.76 -7.12 -19.16
C ASN A 1082 -20.95 -7.84 -18.05
N PHE A 1083 -20.08 -7.14 -17.30
CA PHE A 1083 -19.24 -7.77 -16.27
C PHE A 1083 -20.01 -8.28 -15.03
N PRO A 1084 -21.03 -7.58 -14.49
CA PRO A 1084 -21.87 -8.13 -13.43
C PRO A 1084 -22.64 -9.39 -13.86
N LEU A 1085 -23.11 -9.44 -15.11
CA LEU A 1085 -23.80 -10.60 -15.69
C LEU A 1085 -22.86 -11.80 -15.84
N LEU A 1086 -21.60 -11.57 -16.24
CA LEU A 1086 -20.54 -12.59 -16.24
C LEU A 1086 -20.39 -13.25 -14.87
N TRP A 1087 -20.33 -12.46 -13.80
CA TRP A 1087 -20.18 -12.95 -12.43
C TRP A 1087 -21.43 -13.60 -11.85
N LEU A 1088 -22.61 -13.23 -12.36
CA LEU A 1088 -23.89 -13.83 -12.00
C LEU A 1088 -23.97 -15.27 -12.51
N PHE A 1089 -23.69 -15.48 -13.79
CA PHE A 1089 -23.83 -16.80 -14.43
C PHE A 1089 -22.64 -17.74 -14.19
N GLY A 1090 -21.47 -17.24 -13.77
CA GLY A 1090 -20.28 -18.06 -13.50
C GLY A 1090 -20.28 -18.85 -12.18
N GLY A 1091 -21.21 -18.61 -11.27
CA GLY A 1091 -21.18 -19.19 -9.91
C GLY A 1091 -21.83 -20.58 -9.79
N ARG A 1092 -21.11 -21.58 -9.25
CA ARG A 1092 -21.63 -22.94 -9.00
C ARG A 1092 -22.70 -23.01 -7.91
N ASN A 1093 -22.53 -22.24 -6.83
CA ASN A 1093 -23.45 -22.19 -5.69
C ASN A 1093 -24.26 -20.89 -5.70
N ASN A 1094 -24.81 -20.50 -6.86
CA ASN A 1094 -25.63 -19.30 -6.96
C ASN A 1094 -27.05 -19.56 -6.43
N ILE A 1095 -27.57 -18.71 -5.54
CA ILE A 1095 -28.95 -18.78 -5.04
C ILE A 1095 -29.99 -18.79 -6.18
N LEU A 1096 -29.68 -18.18 -7.32
CA LEU A 1096 -30.54 -18.19 -8.50
C LEU A 1096 -30.62 -19.56 -9.20
N ILE A 1097 -29.61 -20.42 -9.07
CA ILE A 1097 -29.68 -21.82 -9.53
C ILE A 1097 -30.73 -22.57 -8.68
N TRP A 1098 -30.74 -22.34 -7.37
CA TRP A 1098 -31.80 -22.85 -6.49
C TRP A 1098 -33.16 -22.17 -6.77
N ALA A 1099 -33.22 -20.86 -6.97
CA ALA A 1099 -34.49 -20.16 -7.15
C ALA A 1099 -35.17 -20.47 -8.51
N THR A 1100 -34.39 -20.68 -9.58
CA THR A 1100 -34.90 -21.08 -10.92
C THR A 1100 -35.02 -22.59 -11.10
N GLY A 1101 -34.20 -23.39 -10.41
CA GLY A 1101 -34.11 -24.84 -10.60
C GLY A 1101 -33.37 -25.28 -11.86
N TRP A 1102 -32.65 -24.37 -12.54
CA TRP A 1102 -31.81 -24.72 -13.68
C TRP A 1102 -30.51 -25.40 -13.23
N SER A 1103 -29.84 -26.07 -14.17
CA SER A 1103 -28.55 -26.69 -13.90
C SER A 1103 -27.40 -25.68 -13.89
N PHE A 1104 -26.28 -26.01 -13.23
CA PHE A 1104 -25.05 -25.22 -13.39
C PHE A 1104 -24.55 -25.22 -14.86
N ALA A 1105 -24.84 -26.26 -15.65
CA ALA A 1105 -24.49 -26.28 -17.07
C ALA A 1105 -25.22 -25.19 -17.86
N THR A 1106 -26.51 -25.01 -17.61
CA THR A 1106 -27.36 -23.93 -18.18
C THR A 1106 -26.80 -22.54 -17.83
N PHE A 1107 -26.45 -22.31 -16.55
CA PHE A 1107 -25.81 -21.07 -16.11
C PHE A 1107 -24.44 -20.86 -16.79
N ASN A 1108 -23.61 -21.89 -16.90
CA ASN A 1108 -22.31 -21.82 -17.57
C ASN A 1108 -22.42 -21.54 -19.09
N ILE A 1109 -23.49 -21.98 -19.76
CA ILE A 1109 -23.79 -21.60 -21.15
C ILE A 1109 -24.04 -20.08 -21.21
N TYR A 1110 -24.92 -19.53 -20.38
CA TYR A 1110 -25.18 -18.09 -20.35
C TYR A 1110 -23.92 -17.28 -20.03
N HIS A 1111 -23.12 -17.71 -19.04
CA HIS A 1111 -21.82 -17.10 -18.72
C HIS A 1111 -20.90 -17.00 -19.94
N ARG A 1112 -20.73 -18.10 -20.70
CA ARG A 1112 -19.89 -18.12 -21.92
C ARG A 1112 -20.39 -17.17 -23.00
N HIS A 1113 -21.70 -17.05 -23.19
CA HIS A 1113 -22.26 -16.17 -24.22
C HIS A 1113 -22.24 -14.69 -23.83
N VAL A 1114 -22.42 -14.35 -22.55
CA VAL A 1114 -22.18 -12.99 -22.04
C VAL A 1114 -20.69 -12.64 -22.14
N ALA A 1115 -19.79 -13.59 -21.87
CA ALA A 1115 -18.33 -13.37 -21.99
C ALA A 1115 -17.93 -12.96 -23.41
N ARG A 1116 -18.42 -13.74 -24.39
CA ARG A 1116 -18.13 -13.53 -25.80
C ARG A 1116 -18.63 -12.18 -26.30
N ILE A 1117 -19.85 -11.78 -25.94
CA ILE A 1117 -20.37 -10.49 -26.42
C ILE A 1117 -19.67 -9.29 -25.78
N ALA A 1118 -19.32 -9.38 -24.49
CA ALA A 1118 -18.47 -8.38 -23.83
C ALA A 1118 -17.09 -8.28 -24.50
N THR A 1119 -16.46 -9.43 -24.81
CA THR A 1119 -15.16 -9.45 -25.52
C THR A 1119 -15.28 -8.83 -26.93
N LEU A 1120 -16.33 -9.17 -27.69
CA LEU A 1120 -16.56 -8.60 -29.03
C LEU A 1120 -16.80 -7.09 -28.97
N GLN A 1121 -17.56 -6.60 -28.00
CA GLN A 1121 -17.78 -5.17 -27.76
C GLN A 1121 -16.48 -4.45 -27.35
N GLY A 1122 -15.63 -5.06 -26.51
CA GLY A 1122 -14.30 -4.54 -26.15
C GLY A 1122 -13.33 -4.49 -27.32
N ILE A 1123 -13.36 -5.50 -28.20
CA ILE A 1123 -12.60 -5.50 -29.46
C ILE A 1123 -13.11 -4.39 -30.40
N ALA A 1124 -14.43 -4.25 -30.57
CA ALA A 1124 -15.02 -3.19 -31.39
C ALA A 1124 -14.64 -1.79 -30.89
N HIS A 1125 -14.78 -1.53 -29.59
CA HIS A 1125 -14.33 -0.29 -28.93
C HIS A 1125 -12.85 0.01 -29.24
N THR A 1126 -11.99 -0.99 -29.09
CA THR A 1126 -10.54 -0.86 -29.34
C THR A 1126 -10.24 -0.55 -30.81
N ILE A 1127 -10.88 -1.25 -31.75
CA ILE A 1127 -10.73 -1.02 -33.19
C ILE A 1127 -11.22 0.39 -33.56
N LEU A 1128 -12.38 0.82 -33.06
CA LEU A 1128 -12.93 2.15 -33.35
C LEU A 1128 -12.02 3.26 -32.83
N TYR A 1129 -11.49 3.14 -31.61
CA TYR A 1129 -10.50 4.09 -31.08
C TYR A 1129 -9.18 4.10 -31.86
N ILE A 1130 -8.70 2.94 -32.33
CA ILE A 1130 -7.52 2.87 -33.20
C ILE A 1130 -7.80 3.57 -34.54
N VAL A 1131 -8.98 3.41 -35.13
CA VAL A 1131 -9.39 4.12 -36.36
C VAL A 1131 -9.45 5.62 -36.13
N ILE A 1132 -10.04 6.09 -35.03
CA ILE A 1132 -10.07 7.51 -34.64
C ILE A 1132 -8.63 8.06 -34.49
N TRP A 1133 -7.74 7.33 -33.81
CA TRP A 1133 -6.35 7.74 -33.61
C TRP A 1133 -5.53 7.77 -34.91
N ILE A 1134 -5.73 6.79 -35.81
CA ILE A 1134 -5.08 6.77 -37.14
C ILE A 1134 -5.60 7.93 -38.02
N ARG A 1135 -6.90 8.25 -37.95
CA ARG A 1135 -7.47 9.42 -38.65
C ARG A 1135 -6.92 10.72 -38.08
N GLY A 1136 -6.86 10.88 -36.76
CA GLY A 1136 -6.28 12.05 -36.09
C GLY A 1136 -4.82 12.31 -36.49
N LYS A 1137 -4.03 11.25 -36.74
CA LYS A 1137 -2.65 11.41 -37.27
C LYS A 1137 -2.56 11.96 -38.70
N LYS A 1138 -3.64 11.91 -39.50
CA LYS A 1138 -3.67 12.49 -40.85
C LYS A 1138 -4.21 13.92 -40.88
N GLY A 1139 -4.87 14.38 -39.82
CA GLY A 1139 -5.43 15.71 -39.70
C GLY A 1139 -4.74 16.53 -38.62
N THR A 1140 -3.65 17.21 -38.98
CA THR A 1140 -3.05 18.39 -38.31
C THR A 1140 -2.72 18.34 -36.81
N VAL A 1141 -1.47 18.69 -36.54
CA VAL A 1141 -1.00 19.24 -35.26
C VAL A 1141 -1.85 20.47 -34.89
N LEU A 1142 -2.88 20.31 -34.05
CA LEU A 1142 -3.55 21.32 -33.19
C LEU A 1142 -4.88 20.75 -32.67
N THR A 1143 -4.91 20.27 -31.41
CA THR A 1143 -6.06 20.13 -30.47
C THR A 1143 -5.76 19.06 -29.41
N ALA A 1144 -4.80 19.33 -28.52
CA ALA A 1144 -4.42 18.44 -27.42
C ALA A 1144 -5.01 18.84 -26.05
N GLU A 1145 -5.99 19.76 -26.02
CA GLU A 1145 -6.46 20.41 -24.78
C GLU A 1145 -7.84 19.95 -24.26
N LEU A 1146 -8.44 18.90 -24.83
CA LEU A 1146 -9.79 18.43 -24.46
C LEU A 1146 -9.83 17.00 -23.85
N LEU A 1147 -8.71 16.53 -23.29
CA LEU A 1147 -8.60 15.26 -22.57
C LEU A 1147 -7.77 15.41 -21.28
N CYS A 1148 -8.22 16.33 -20.41
CA CYS A 1148 -7.70 16.53 -19.05
C CYS A 1148 -8.87 16.48 -18.06
#